data_AF-A0A943MTR9-F1
#
_entry.id   AF-A0A943MTR9-F1
#
_cell.length_a   1.000
_cell.length_b   1.000
_cell.length_c   1.000
_cell.angle_alpha   90.00
_cell.angle_beta   90.00
_cell.angle_gamma   90.00
#
_symmetry.space_group_name_H-M   'P 1'
#
loop_
_entity.id
_entity.type
_entity.pdbx_description
1 polymer ?
#
loop_
_entity_poly.entity_id
_entity_poly.type
_entity_poly.pdbx_seq_one_letter_code
_entity_poly.pdbx_strand_id
1 'polypeptide(L)'
;MFTRKKYILIEPNDSADGSSGSVMRALDAKPTSSPARPADLPPTGSVIDPTLVAYQLDTLLSYAGQAEDETATPALLLAGYGSALKEAVRAFKQAGAPSVFVTGTADKERGFSFSGFAQVVSLGAAFDKRLFANEYALAEAAEACGARYLLLCDGSCASDLLCRVAAEKGMRVLSPMEGDKTFTTWVVNECALDASEAAGEPLTWKKCPKCKLNHEASEVLATGGVCPTCGELYRLTSEERIDYLFDADTFEEWETGLPETDPLGFPDYDSLLSGMRKKSDREEAVRCGKAKIANIEVALCIMETTFMMGSMGSVVGEKITRTIERATALGLPLLIFTASGGARMQEGLVSLMQMAKTSAAIERHGRAGLPYFSIITDPTTGGVTASFATEGDLVISEPHALIGFAGRRVIEDTIRQTLPEGFQTAEFALEHGLIDAIVERSELRSFLAHALAIHMASIEERRNRLAYQSETTEEPNTLSEQARLLENLQSPGAIRRITGSVEGDVVDMKLYNYRMIELALENPEASVAHQASHTMQNPARSTLFFSGQKAGQSSKPGVLSGVKNIFSKATQVFTGKQSKHLFESEGSAIRRELSKRSVADAPGVMPLEVARTKGTKDGEQGKNAAWESVLLARNVHRPTAKYYIDSIVDGFIELHGDRAFGDDGAILAGIGWIQGYPVTVIAEEKGEDLNQRITRNFGCPQPEGYRKSLRLMKQAEKFGRPIVCLVDTQGAYCGMEAEERGQGNAIAENLVALAGIEVPVISVVLGEGGSGGALALAVGNRVAMQKHAVYSVLSPEGFASILWKDRSRAAEAAAVMKMSADEACEMGIIEEVLSEGTEPAHENPEEAAANVRDFIVRGLRELGPMSAEELRNQRYARFRKF
;
A
#
# COMPACT_ATOMS: atom_id res chain seq x y z
N MET A 1 29.92 -19.18 -29.89
CA MET A 1 31.38 -19.00 -29.98
C MET A 1 31.91 -19.05 -28.56
N PHE A 2 32.61 -20.13 -28.17
CA PHE A 2 33.27 -20.20 -26.87
C PHE A 2 34.52 -19.31 -26.92
N THR A 3 34.50 -18.17 -26.24
CA THR A 3 35.68 -17.34 -26.01
C THR A 3 36.68 -18.15 -25.19
N ARG A 4 37.82 -18.51 -25.79
CA ARG A 4 38.94 -19.13 -25.07
C ARG A 4 39.60 -18.04 -24.20
N LYS A 5 39.40 -18.09 -22.89
CA LYS A 5 40.15 -17.26 -21.94
C LYS A 5 41.63 -17.66 -21.99
N LYS A 6 42.55 -16.71 -22.17
CA LYS A 6 43.99 -16.94 -22.05
C LYS A 6 44.42 -16.75 -20.59
N TYR A 7 45.27 -17.63 -20.08
CA TYR A 7 45.82 -17.54 -18.73
C TYR A 7 47.34 -17.35 -18.79
N ILE A 8 47.88 -16.44 -17.97
CA ILE A 8 49.33 -16.35 -17.70
C ILE A 8 49.60 -17.14 -16.43
N LEU A 9 50.39 -18.21 -16.55
CA LEU A 9 50.83 -18.99 -15.40
C LEU A 9 52.15 -18.41 -14.85
N ILE A 10 52.21 -18.15 -13.54
CA ILE A 10 53.43 -17.76 -12.84
C ILE A 10 53.97 -18.99 -12.09
N GLU A 11 55.19 -19.42 -12.43
CA GLU A 11 55.89 -20.57 -11.82
C GLU A 11 57.02 -20.10 -10.87
N PRO A 12 57.46 -20.92 -9.89
CA PRO A 12 58.56 -20.57 -9.00
C PRO A 12 59.90 -20.47 -9.75
N ASN A 13 60.67 -19.42 -9.51
CA ASN A 13 62.01 -19.27 -10.08
C ASN A 13 63.02 -20.16 -9.32
N ASP A 14 63.47 -21.25 -9.93
CA ASP A 14 64.70 -21.94 -9.51
C ASP A 14 65.92 -21.23 -10.15
N SER A 15 66.47 -20.21 -9.48
CA SER A 15 67.90 -19.89 -9.55
C SER A 15 68.30 -18.72 -8.63
N ALA A 16 69.18 -19.03 -7.69
CA ALA A 16 70.04 -18.06 -7.06
C ALA A 16 71.12 -17.64 -8.07
N ASP A 17 70.89 -16.59 -8.84
CA ASP A 17 71.93 -15.63 -9.21
C ASP A 17 71.29 -14.37 -9.82
N GLY A 18 71.75 -13.21 -9.36
CA GLY A 18 71.17 -11.92 -9.72
C GLY A 18 71.36 -11.57 -11.20
N SER A 19 70.29 -11.56 -11.98
CA SER A 19 69.95 -10.54 -12.98
C SER A 19 68.67 -10.89 -13.76
N SER A 20 67.67 -10.01 -13.65
CA SER A 20 66.53 -9.79 -14.57
C SER A 20 65.66 -10.98 -15.03
N GLY A 21 64.36 -10.92 -14.68
CA GLY A 21 63.25 -11.42 -15.52
C GLY A 21 62.46 -12.59 -14.93
N SER A 22 61.22 -12.35 -14.49
CA SER A 22 60.21 -13.38 -14.26
C SER A 22 59.87 -14.09 -15.57
N VAL A 23 59.94 -15.42 -15.61
CA VAL A 23 59.64 -16.20 -16.82
C VAL A 23 58.12 -16.32 -16.99
N MET A 24 57.54 -15.50 -17.85
CA MET A 24 56.13 -15.61 -18.28
C MET A 24 56.00 -16.68 -19.37
N ARG A 25 55.18 -17.71 -19.15
CA ARG A 25 54.78 -18.67 -20.20
C ARG A 25 53.30 -18.49 -20.54
N ALA A 26 53.02 -18.12 -21.80
CA ALA A 26 51.69 -18.22 -22.37
C ALA A 26 51.42 -19.66 -22.80
N LEU A 27 50.35 -20.27 -22.29
CA LEU A 27 49.92 -21.61 -22.70
C LEU A 27 49.13 -21.53 -24.01
N ASP A 28 49.84 -21.61 -25.15
CA ASP A 28 49.26 -21.93 -26.45
C ASP A 28 50.00 -23.14 -27.05
N ALA A 29 49.32 -24.28 -27.11
CA ALA A 29 49.87 -25.51 -27.70
C ALA A 29 49.83 -25.43 -29.24
N LYS A 30 50.99 -25.41 -29.92
CA LYS A 30 51.14 -25.75 -31.36
C LYS A 30 52.56 -26.22 -31.68
N PRO A 31 52.77 -27.06 -32.71
CA PRO A 31 54.06 -27.07 -33.39
C PRO A 31 53.93 -26.80 -34.90
N THR A 32 54.69 -25.82 -35.42
CA THR A 32 55.84 -26.02 -36.34
C THR A 32 56.16 -24.81 -37.25
N SER A 33 57.49 -24.63 -37.45
CA SER A 33 58.28 -23.92 -38.49
C SER A 33 58.34 -22.37 -38.62
N SER A 34 59.44 -21.80 -38.09
CA SER A 34 60.50 -20.89 -38.64
C SER A 34 60.30 -20.12 -39.99
N PRO A 35 61.06 -19.03 -40.28
CA PRO A 35 61.24 -17.75 -39.56
C PRO A 35 61.20 -16.50 -40.51
N ALA A 36 61.01 -15.27 -39.99
CA ALA A 36 61.73 -14.02 -40.38
C ALA A 36 60.97 -12.70 -40.04
N ARG A 37 61.57 -11.93 -39.12
CA ARG A 37 61.89 -10.47 -39.07
C ARG A 37 60.88 -9.34 -39.42
N PRO A 38 61.11 -8.12 -38.89
CA PRO A 38 60.09 -7.25 -38.28
C PRO A 38 59.85 -5.92 -39.03
N ALA A 39 58.69 -5.30 -38.80
CA ALA A 39 58.51 -3.88 -38.46
C ALA A 39 57.03 -3.47 -38.64
N ASP A 40 56.67 -2.42 -37.90
CA ASP A 40 55.50 -1.55 -38.04
C ASP A 40 54.18 -2.00 -37.39
N LEU A 41 53.97 -1.47 -36.18
CA LEU A 41 52.64 -1.14 -35.63
C LEU A 41 51.83 -0.36 -36.68
N PRO A 42 50.50 -0.59 -36.78
CA PRO A 42 49.59 0.48 -36.34
C PRO A 42 48.23 -0.12 -35.82
N PRO A 43 47.16 0.68 -35.69
CA PRO A 43 46.80 1.45 -34.51
C PRO A 43 45.47 0.99 -33.87
N THR A 44 45.23 1.47 -32.64
CA THR A 44 43.93 1.64 -31.96
C THR A 44 42.69 0.92 -32.49
N GLY A 45 42.18 -0.01 -31.69
CA GLY A 45 40.76 -0.40 -31.68
C GLY A 45 40.52 -1.90 -31.88
N SER A 46 40.57 -2.69 -30.80
CA SER A 46 39.75 -3.90 -30.61
C SER A 46 40.14 -4.63 -29.32
N VAL A 47 39.14 -4.91 -28.48
CA VAL A 47 39.05 -6.05 -27.53
C VAL A 47 40.35 -6.43 -26.82
N ILE A 48 40.55 -5.91 -25.60
CA ILE A 48 41.54 -6.47 -24.67
C ILE A 48 41.05 -7.88 -24.33
N ASP A 49 41.71 -8.89 -24.88
CA ASP A 49 41.56 -10.31 -24.50
C ASP A 49 42.03 -10.41 -23.03
N PRO A 50 41.16 -10.70 -22.03
CA PRO A 50 41.56 -10.65 -20.63
C PRO A 50 42.51 -11.82 -20.38
N THR A 51 43.79 -11.50 -20.25
CA THR A 51 44.80 -12.50 -19.96
C THR A 51 44.82 -12.69 -18.45
N LEU A 52 44.11 -13.70 -17.95
CA LEU A 52 43.92 -13.94 -16.52
C LEU A 52 45.22 -14.42 -15.87
N VAL A 53 45.63 -13.78 -14.78
CA VAL A 53 46.80 -14.22 -14.00
C VAL A 53 46.44 -15.43 -13.15
N ALA A 54 47.20 -16.51 -13.27
CA ALA A 54 47.05 -17.72 -12.47
C ALA A 54 48.36 -18.09 -11.77
N TYR A 55 48.25 -18.51 -10.53
CA TYR A 55 49.35 -19.01 -9.72
C TYR A 55 49.20 -20.51 -9.49
N GLN A 56 50.30 -21.24 -9.62
CA GLN A 56 50.38 -22.58 -9.03
C GLN A 56 50.47 -22.48 -7.51
N LEU A 57 49.92 -23.47 -6.81
CA LEU A 57 49.91 -23.52 -5.35
C LEU A 57 51.32 -23.36 -4.75
N ASP A 58 52.32 -24.05 -5.32
CA ASP A 58 53.72 -23.95 -4.87
C ASP A 58 54.28 -22.52 -5.02
N THR A 59 53.82 -21.80 -6.05
CA THR A 59 54.19 -20.40 -6.29
C THR A 59 53.55 -19.47 -5.26
N LEU A 60 52.26 -19.66 -4.94
CA LEU A 60 51.58 -18.91 -3.86
C LEU A 60 52.28 -19.10 -2.51
N LEU A 61 52.70 -20.33 -2.21
CA LEU A 61 53.44 -20.64 -0.98
C LEU A 61 54.81 -19.96 -0.94
N SER A 62 55.51 -19.86 -2.08
CA SER A 62 56.78 -19.13 -2.17
C SER A 62 56.62 -17.62 -1.92
N TYR A 63 55.52 -17.01 -2.40
CA TYR A 63 55.22 -15.60 -2.16
C TYR A 63 54.74 -15.32 -0.73
N ALA A 64 54.10 -16.29 -0.07
CA ALA A 64 53.84 -16.22 1.36
C ALA A 64 55.14 -16.37 2.19
N GLY A 65 56.19 -17.01 1.66
CA GLY A 65 57.47 -17.18 2.35
C GLY A 65 58.44 -15.98 2.31
N GLN A 66 58.23 -14.99 1.44
CA GLN A 66 59.15 -13.86 1.22
C GLN A 66 58.65 -12.57 1.89
N ALA A 67 58.88 -12.43 3.20
CA ALA A 67 58.88 -11.14 3.88
C ALA A 67 60.33 -10.77 4.21
N GLU A 68 60.80 -9.60 3.77
CA GLU A 68 62.16 -9.10 4.04
C GLU A 68 62.38 -8.68 5.52
N ASP A 69 61.38 -8.88 6.39
CA ASP A 69 61.42 -8.54 7.81
C ASP A 69 61.13 -9.79 8.66
N GLU A 70 62.03 -10.12 9.59
CA GLU A 70 62.15 -11.41 10.31
C GLU A 70 61.00 -11.74 11.31
N THR A 71 59.79 -11.18 11.16
CA THR A 71 58.71 -11.41 12.15
C THR A 71 57.32 -11.85 11.65
N ALA A 72 57.00 -11.94 10.34
CA ALA A 72 55.80 -12.69 9.90
C ALA A 72 55.73 -12.99 8.38
N THR A 73 55.58 -14.27 8.02
CA THR A 73 54.99 -14.73 6.74
C THR A 73 53.56 -14.17 6.58
N PRO A 74 53.14 -13.59 5.43
CA PRO A 74 51.77 -13.11 5.24
C PRO A 74 50.81 -14.31 5.33
N ALA A 75 49.76 -14.15 6.12
CA ALA A 75 48.74 -15.17 6.27
C ALA A 75 48.03 -15.45 4.92
N LEU A 76 47.68 -16.71 4.69
CA LEU A 76 46.77 -17.11 3.61
C LEU A 76 45.44 -17.48 4.25
N LEU A 77 44.34 -16.83 3.80
CA LEU A 77 43.00 -17.15 4.27
C LEU A 77 42.25 -17.95 3.21
N LEU A 78 41.94 -19.22 3.51
CA LEU A 78 41.03 -20.06 2.74
C LEU A 78 39.59 -19.78 3.18
N ALA A 79 38.81 -19.16 2.30
CA ALA A 79 37.42 -18.80 2.54
C ALA A 79 36.47 -19.82 1.91
N GLY A 80 35.63 -20.43 2.75
CA GLY A 80 34.65 -21.42 2.34
C GLY A 80 34.16 -22.26 3.50
N TYR A 81 33.37 -23.29 3.20
CA TYR A 81 32.87 -24.25 4.21
C TYR A 81 32.67 -25.63 3.59
N GLY A 82 32.40 -26.64 4.42
CA GLY A 82 32.01 -27.97 3.93
C GLY A 82 33.17 -28.78 3.33
N SER A 83 32.91 -29.53 2.26
CA SER A 83 33.89 -30.41 1.60
C SER A 83 34.96 -29.64 0.82
N ALA A 84 34.57 -28.57 0.11
CA ALA A 84 35.49 -27.75 -0.68
C ALA A 84 36.61 -27.16 0.20
N LEU A 85 36.27 -26.58 1.35
CA LEU A 85 37.27 -26.10 2.31
C LEU A 85 38.17 -27.24 2.82
N LYS A 86 37.61 -28.42 3.11
CA LYS A 86 38.40 -29.57 3.59
C LYS A 86 39.38 -30.07 2.54
N GLU A 87 38.99 -30.08 1.28
CA GLU A 87 39.82 -30.48 0.15
C GLU A 87 40.93 -29.46 -0.11
N ALA A 88 40.60 -28.16 -0.08
CA ALA A 88 41.60 -27.09 -0.17
C ALA A 88 42.64 -27.18 0.94
N VAL A 89 42.22 -27.34 2.20
CA VAL A 89 43.16 -27.51 3.33
C VAL A 89 44.05 -28.74 3.17
N ARG A 90 43.53 -29.86 2.63
CA ARG A 90 44.35 -31.05 2.33
C ARG A 90 45.37 -30.77 1.24
N ALA A 91 45.00 -30.05 0.18
CA ALA A 91 45.92 -29.67 -0.90
C ALA A 91 47.08 -28.81 -0.36
N PHE A 92 46.77 -27.79 0.45
CA PHE A 92 47.78 -26.95 1.09
C PHE A 92 48.72 -27.72 2.04
N LYS A 93 48.19 -28.70 2.78
CA LYS A 93 48.99 -29.57 3.65
C LYS A 93 49.91 -30.50 2.85
N GLN A 94 49.45 -31.01 1.71
CA GLN A 94 50.24 -31.87 0.82
C GLN A 94 51.35 -31.09 0.09
N ALA A 95 51.09 -29.82 -0.24
CA ALA A 95 52.06 -28.91 -0.84
C ALA A 95 53.11 -28.35 0.14
N GLY A 96 53.04 -28.72 1.43
CA GLY A 96 54.06 -28.35 2.42
C GLY A 96 53.90 -26.95 3.03
N ALA A 97 52.70 -26.35 3.00
CA ALA A 97 52.45 -25.08 3.69
C ALA A 97 52.70 -25.22 5.21
N PRO A 98 53.23 -24.19 5.91
CA PRO A 98 53.51 -24.28 7.35
C PRO A 98 52.22 -24.24 8.20
N SER A 99 51.28 -23.36 7.87
CA SER A 99 49.95 -23.24 8.45
C SER A 99 49.04 -22.44 7.51
N VAL A 100 47.72 -22.54 7.69
CA VAL A 100 46.74 -21.76 6.94
C VAL A 100 45.66 -21.20 7.85
N PHE A 101 45.10 -20.04 7.51
CA PHE A 101 43.87 -19.58 8.11
C PHE A 101 42.69 -20.08 7.30
N VAL A 102 41.60 -20.43 7.98
CA VAL A 102 40.35 -20.88 7.35
C VAL A 102 39.18 -20.14 7.95
N THR A 103 38.17 -19.82 7.14
CA THR A 103 36.94 -19.22 7.66
C THR A 103 36.09 -20.23 8.43
N GLY A 104 35.49 -19.80 9.54
CA GLY A 104 34.54 -20.60 10.31
C GLY A 104 33.61 -19.72 11.14
N THR A 105 32.85 -20.34 12.04
CA THR A 105 31.97 -19.64 12.99
C THR A 105 32.28 -20.07 14.41
N ALA A 106 32.07 -19.18 15.38
CA ALA A 106 32.48 -19.41 16.78
C ALA A 106 31.86 -20.67 17.40
N ASP A 107 30.60 -20.98 17.05
CA ASP A 107 29.89 -22.19 17.48
C ASP A 107 30.47 -23.49 16.90
N LYS A 108 31.18 -23.42 15.78
CA LYS A 108 31.77 -24.57 15.08
C LYS A 108 33.29 -24.59 15.08
N GLU A 109 33.93 -23.63 15.75
CA GLU A 109 35.38 -23.52 15.89
C GLU A 109 36.00 -24.78 16.50
N ARG A 110 35.38 -25.33 17.56
CA ARG A 110 35.87 -26.52 18.27
C ARG A 110 35.72 -27.83 17.49
N GLY A 111 34.94 -27.84 16.40
CA GLY A 111 34.65 -29.04 15.60
C GLY A 111 35.48 -29.17 14.32
N PHE A 112 36.22 -28.13 13.93
CA PHE A 112 36.99 -28.08 12.69
C PHE A 112 38.49 -28.31 12.97
N SER A 113 38.83 -29.44 13.60
CA SER A 113 40.21 -29.78 13.95
C SER A 113 40.96 -30.42 12.77
N PHE A 114 41.73 -29.63 12.03
CA PHE A 114 42.78 -30.12 11.14
C PHE A 114 44.10 -30.29 11.89
N SER A 115 44.14 -31.05 12.99
CA SER A 115 45.38 -31.43 13.69
C SER A 115 46.35 -30.27 14.00
N GLY A 116 45.83 -29.06 14.24
CA GLY A 116 46.62 -27.83 14.51
C GLY A 116 47.21 -27.14 13.27
N PHE A 117 46.97 -27.65 12.06
CA PHE A 117 47.45 -27.08 10.79
C PHE A 117 46.67 -25.85 10.34
N ALA A 118 45.35 -25.83 10.57
CA ALA A 118 44.47 -24.74 10.16
C ALA A 118 43.97 -23.97 11.39
N GLN A 119 44.12 -22.64 11.36
CA GLN A 119 43.59 -21.73 12.37
C GLN A 119 42.27 -21.13 11.88
N VAL A 120 41.23 -21.23 12.70
CA VAL A 120 39.90 -20.76 12.30
C VAL A 120 39.78 -19.27 12.60
N VAL A 121 39.41 -18.49 11.58
CA VAL A 121 38.99 -17.09 11.72
C VAL A 121 37.47 -17.04 11.70
N SER A 122 36.88 -16.47 12.74
CA SER A 122 35.44 -16.41 12.90
C SER A 122 34.82 -15.33 12.01
N LEU A 123 33.88 -15.72 11.14
CA LEU A 123 33.02 -14.81 10.39
C LEU A 123 31.83 -14.31 11.24
N GLY A 124 31.49 -15.02 12.31
CA GLY A 124 30.31 -14.73 13.12
C GLY A 124 30.06 -15.76 14.22
N ALA A 125 29.07 -15.47 15.08
CA ALA A 125 28.80 -16.29 16.27
C ALA A 125 28.24 -17.69 15.95
N ALA A 126 27.39 -17.81 14.92
CA ALA A 126 26.69 -19.04 14.56
C ALA A 126 26.83 -19.33 13.06
N PHE A 127 26.81 -20.61 12.68
CA PHE A 127 26.90 -21.01 11.28
C PHE A 127 25.70 -20.51 10.46
N ASP A 128 25.98 -19.65 9.49
CA ASP A 128 25.08 -19.24 8.43
C ASP A 128 25.84 -19.31 7.11
N LYS A 129 25.31 -20.04 6.13
CA LYS A 129 25.93 -20.17 4.80
C LYS A 129 26.20 -18.79 4.17
N ARG A 130 25.33 -17.81 4.44
CA ARG A 130 25.38 -16.47 3.85
C ARG A 130 26.61 -15.67 4.31
N LEU A 131 27.19 -15.97 5.48
CA LEU A 131 28.42 -15.33 5.96
C LEU A 131 29.62 -15.60 5.03
N PHE A 132 29.68 -16.79 4.44
CA PHE A 132 30.80 -17.22 3.59
C PHE A 132 30.76 -16.63 2.18
N ALA A 133 29.70 -15.89 1.85
CA ALA A 133 29.55 -15.13 0.61
C ALA A 133 29.37 -13.63 0.87
N ASN A 134 29.45 -13.17 2.12
CA ASN A 134 29.29 -11.76 2.46
C ASN A 134 30.63 -11.03 2.40
N GLU A 135 30.70 -9.99 1.59
CA GLU A 135 31.93 -9.28 1.24
C GLU A 135 32.62 -8.68 2.48
N TYR A 136 31.83 -8.04 3.34
CA TYR A 136 32.31 -7.47 4.59
C TYR A 136 32.90 -8.54 5.51
N ALA A 137 32.17 -9.62 5.76
CA ALA A 137 32.60 -10.67 6.67
C ALA A 137 33.91 -11.34 6.20
N LEU A 138 34.05 -11.58 4.89
CA LEU A 138 35.26 -12.16 4.30
C LEU A 138 36.45 -11.21 4.39
N ALA A 139 36.24 -9.93 4.08
CA ALA A 139 37.30 -8.91 4.13
C ALA A 139 37.79 -8.66 5.57
N GLU A 140 36.88 -8.54 6.54
CA GLU A 140 37.23 -8.35 7.95
C GLU A 140 37.95 -9.57 8.53
N ALA A 141 37.56 -10.79 8.15
CA ALA A 141 38.27 -11.99 8.57
C ALA A 141 39.68 -12.08 7.96
N ALA A 142 39.84 -11.67 6.70
CA ALA A 142 41.14 -11.60 6.05
C ALA A 142 42.06 -10.58 6.74
N GLU A 143 41.54 -9.40 7.07
CA GLU A 143 42.28 -8.38 7.81
C GLU A 143 42.63 -8.83 9.24
N ALA A 144 41.71 -9.46 9.96
CA ALA A 144 41.92 -9.92 11.33
C ALA A 144 43.06 -10.95 11.46
N CYS A 145 43.35 -11.71 10.40
CA CYS A 145 44.49 -12.62 10.35
C CYS A 145 45.71 -12.06 9.59
N GLY A 146 45.63 -10.82 9.07
CA GLY A 146 46.72 -10.19 8.30
C GLY A 146 46.96 -10.86 6.94
N ALA A 147 45.92 -11.40 6.30
CA ALA A 147 46.06 -12.13 5.05
C ALA A 147 46.28 -11.21 3.86
N ARG A 148 47.29 -11.49 3.03
CA ARG A 148 47.53 -10.76 1.76
C ARG A 148 46.76 -11.36 0.59
N TYR A 149 46.39 -12.64 0.70
CA TYR A 149 45.66 -13.38 -0.31
C TYR A 149 44.41 -14.02 0.31
N LEU A 150 43.24 -13.63 -0.22
CA LEU A 150 41.94 -14.22 0.10
C LEU A 150 41.61 -15.28 -0.95
N LEU A 151 41.65 -16.54 -0.55
CA LEU A 151 41.51 -17.70 -1.43
C LEU A 151 40.10 -18.27 -1.29
N LEU A 152 39.21 -17.95 -2.23
CA LEU A 152 37.83 -18.41 -2.24
C LEU A 152 37.75 -19.86 -2.72
N CYS A 153 37.33 -20.79 -1.86
CA CYS A 153 37.17 -22.19 -2.24
C CYS A 153 36.00 -22.43 -3.22
N ASP A 154 35.10 -21.45 -3.35
CA ASP A 154 34.01 -21.42 -4.32
C ASP A 154 34.11 -20.13 -5.14
N GLY A 155 34.40 -20.25 -6.44
CA GLY A 155 34.56 -19.10 -7.32
C GLY A 155 33.28 -18.29 -7.53
N SER A 156 32.11 -18.84 -7.23
CA SER A 156 30.83 -18.09 -7.32
C SER A 156 30.71 -16.98 -6.27
N CYS A 157 31.57 -16.97 -5.25
CA CYS A 157 31.62 -15.92 -4.23
C CYS A 157 32.50 -14.72 -4.61
N ALA A 158 33.16 -14.75 -5.78
CA ALA A 158 33.95 -13.64 -6.27
C ALA A 158 33.04 -12.55 -6.87
N SER A 159 32.74 -11.51 -6.09
CA SER A 159 32.05 -10.30 -6.56
C SER A 159 33.03 -9.15 -6.82
N ASP A 160 32.66 -8.22 -7.70
CA ASP A 160 33.44 -7.00 -7.94
C ASP A 160 33.60 -6.17 -6.65
N LEU A 161 32.55 -6.11 -5.82
CA LEU A 161 32.59 -5.47 -4.51
C LEU A 161 33.66 -6.11 -3.60
N LEU A 162 33.70 -7.45 -3.50
CA LEU A 162 34.71 -8.14 -2.69
C LEU A 162 36.12 -7.82 -3.16
N CYS A 163 36.34 -7.78 -4.48
CA CYS A 163 37.64 -7.47 -5.06
C CYS A 163 38.06 -6.02 -4.76
N ARG A 164 37.12 -5.05 -4.85
CA ARG A 164 37.36 -3.65 -4.47
C ARG A 164 37.70 -3.50 -3.00
N VAL A 165 36.89 -4.10 -2.11
CA VAL A 165 37.10 -4.06 -0.64
C VAL A 165 38.43 -4.71 -0.27
N ALA A 166 38.77 -5.84 -0.89
CA ALA A 166 40.05 -6.50 -0.70
C ALA A 166 41.20 -5.60 -1.16
N ALA A 167 41.09 -4.95 -2.32
CA ALA A 167 42.11 -4.05 -2.86
C ALA A 167 42.35 -2.82 -1.97
N GLU A 168 41.30 -2.18 -1.43
CA GLU A 168 41.43 -1.07 -0.46
C GLU A 168 42.24 -1.45 0.79
N LYS A 169 42.14 -2.73 1.21
CA LYS A 169 42.88 -3.30 2.34
C LYS A 169 44.21 -3.94 1.91
N GLY A 170 44.65 -3.77 0.66
CA GLY A 170 45.92 -4.29 0.14
C GLY A 170 45.96 -5.80 -0.11
N MET A 171 44.79 -6.44 -0.21
CA MET A 171 44.62 -7.88 -0.40
C MET A 171 44.29 -8.22 -1.86
N ARG A 172 44.61 -9.46 -2.28
CA ARG A 172 44.19 -10.01 -3.58
C ARG A 172 43.22 -11.16 -3.40
N VAL A 173 42.16 -11.20 -4.19
CA VAL A 173 41.15 -12.27 -4.19
C VAL A 173 41.50 -13.28 -5.28
N LEU A 174 41.53 -14.57 -4.94
CA LEU A 174 41.77 -15.64 -5.88
C LEU A 174 40.71 -16.73 -5.75
N SER A 175 40.44 -17.41 -6.84
CA SER A 175 39.54 -18.56 -6.90
C SER A 175 40.21 -19.73 -7.62
N PRO A 176 39.83 -20.99 -7.34
CA PRO A 176 40.35 -22.13 -8.09
C PRO A 176 39.99 -21.99 -9.57
N MET A 177 40.89 -22.45 -10.44
CA MET A 177 40.65 -22.49 -11.87
C MET A 177 39.36 -23.28 -12.17
N GLU A 178 38.57 -22.81 -13.14
CA GLU A 178 37.30 -23.44 -13.48
C GLU A 178 37.48 -24.93 -13.82
N GLY A 179 36.82 -25.81 -13.06
CA GLY A 179 36.95 -27.26 -13.20
C GLY A 179 38.07 -27.92 -12.38
N ASP A 180 38.97 -27.14 -11.75
CA ASP A 180 40.00 -27.65 -10.84
C ASP A 180 39.41 -27.94 -9.45
N LYS A 181 39.20 -29.24 -9.15
CA LYS A 181 38.79 -29.72 -7.82
C LYS A 181 39.97 -30.07 -6.91
N THR A 182 41.19 -29.93 -7.42
CA THR A 182 42.43 -30.27 -6.70
C THR A 182 43.05 -29.06 -5.99
N PHE A 183 42.53 -27.85 -6.24
CA PHE A 183 43.02 -26.58 -5.65
C PHE A 183 44.51 -26.34 -5.92
N THR A 184 44.99 -26.80 -7.09
CA THR A 184 46.40 -26.69 -7.49
C THR A 184 46.67 -25.39 -8.24
N THR A 185 45.67 -24.87 -8.95
CA THR A 185 45.78 -23.63 -9.74
C THR A 185 44.77 -22.60 -9.26
N TRP A 186 45.25 -21.42 -8.90
CA TRP A 186 44.45 -20.30 -8.39
C TRP A 186 44.52 -19.12 -9.34
N VAL A 187 43.37 -18.65 -9.79
CA VAL A 187 43.23 -17.53 -10.72
C VAL A 187 42.93 -16.27 -9.90
N VAL A 188 43.61 -15.18 -10.21
CA VAL A 188 43.32 -13.86 -9.64
C VAL A 188 41.98 -13.40 -10.18
N ASN A 189 41.07 -13.04 -9.27
CA ASN A 189 39.88 -12.31 -9.66
C ASN A 189 40.28 -10.86 -9.84
N GLU A 190 40.41 -10.43 -11.10
CA GLU A 190 40.66 -9.04 -11.44
C GLU A 190 39.36 -8.25 -11.23
N CYS A 191 39.44 -7.21 -10.40
CA CYS A 191 38.40 -6.20 -10.35
C CYS A 191 38.45 -5.45 -11.71
N ALA A 192 37.31 -5.19 -12.34
CA ALA A 192 37.25 -4.45 -13.61
C ALA A 192 37.71 -2.97 -13.52
N LEU A 193 38.27 -2.55 -12.39
CA LEU A 193 38.60 -1.16 -12.07
C LEU A 193 40.12 -0.98 -11.95
N ASP A 194 40.67 -0.03 -12.71
CA ASP A 194 42.06 0.40 -12.57
C ASP A 194 42.30 0.95 -11.15
N ALA A 195 43.47 0.66 -10.57
CA ALA A 195 43.83 1.12 -9.22
C ALA A 195 43.82 2.65 -9.04
N SER A 196 43.79 3.43 -10.13
CA SER A 196 43.60 4.88 -10.11
C SER A 196 42.13 5.34 -10.02
N GLU A 197 41.17 4.48 -10.39
CA GLU A 197 39.72 4.71 -10.25
C GLU A 197 39.15 4.11 -8.96
N ALA A 198 39.91 3.24 -8.28
CA ALA A 198 39.61 2.75 -6.93
C ALA A 198 39.67 3.85 -5.84
N ALA A 199 40.09 5.07 -6.18
CA ALA A 199 39.98 6.26 -5.34
C ALA A 199 38.55 6.85 -5.35
N GLY A 200 37.54 5.98 -5.22
CA GLY A 200 36.15 6.37 -5.06
C GLY A 200 35.85 6.91 -3.66
N GLU A 201 34.59 7.30 -3.43
CA GLU A 201 34.13 7.62 -2.07
C GLU A 201 34.36 6.44 -1.12
N PRO A 202 34.75 6.68 0.14
CA PRO A 202 35.02 5.62 1.10
C PRO A 202 33.78 4.75 1.31
N LEU A 203 33.97 3.42 1.27
CA LEU A 203 32.89 2.46 1.45
C LEU A 203 32.28 2.59 2.84
N THR A 204 30.96 2.78 2.86
CA THR A 204 30.17 2.80 4.10
C THR A 204 29.35 1.53 4.20
N TRP A 205 29.17 1.03 5.42
CA TRP A 205 28.58 -0.28 5.67
C TRP A 205 27.33 -0.18 6.54
N LYS A 206 26.29 -0.93 6.17
CA LYS A 206 25.02 -1.01 6.90
C LYS A 206 24.70 -2.42 7.34
N LYS A 207 24.42 -2.57 8.64
CA LYS A 207 24.01 -3.83 9.24
C LYS A 207 22.52 -4.09 9.06
N CYS A 208 22.17 -5.23 8.44
CA CYS A 208 20.77 -5.63 8.25
C CYS A 208 20.07 -5.86 9.60
N PRO A 209 18.84 -5.36 9.80
CA PRO A 209 18.10 -5.56 11.03
C PRO A 209 17.69 -7.02 11.28
N LYS A 210 17.54 -7.85 10.23
CA LYS A 210 17.13 -9.26 10.34
C LYS A 210 18.29 -10.24 10.29
N CYS A 211 19.01 -10.32 9.18
CA CYS A 211 20.11 -11.30 9.03
C CYS A 211 21.40 -10.89 9.75
N LYS A 212 21.50 -9.63 10.21
CA LYS A 212 22.67 -9.07 10.92
C LYS A 212 23.97 -9.01 10.11
N LEU A 213 23.94 -9.31 8.81
CA LEU A 213 25.06 -9.12 7.88
C LEU A 213 25.26 -7.63 7.54
N ASN A 214 26.47 -7.27 7.15
CA ASN A 214 26.79 -5.92 6.70
C ASN A 214 26.81 -5.89 5.17
N HIS A 215 26.22 -4.84 4.61
CA HIS A 215 26.12 -4.60 3.18
C HIS A 215 26.61 -3.18 2.88
N GLU A 216 27.17 -2.98 1.69
CA GLU A 216 27.64 -1.68 1.25
C GLU A 216 26.44 -0.72 1.12
N ALA A 217 26.56 0.49 1.67
CA ALA A 217 25.42 1.38 1.86
C ALA A 217 24.85 1.91 0.54
N SER A 218 25.69 2.17 -0.47
CA SER A 218 25.23 2.64 -1.79
C SER A 218 24.47 1.55 -2.55
N GLU A 219 24.89 0.29 -2.48
CA GLU A 219 24.15 -0.85 -3.06
C GLU A 219 22.82 -1.07 -2.36
N VAL A 220 22.80 -0.96 -1.02
CA VAL A 220 21.56 -1.01 -0.25
C VAL A 220 20.64 0.14 -0.67
N LEU A 221 21.14 1.38 -0.78
CA LEU A 221 20.34 2.54 -1.17
C LEU A 221 19.82 2.44 -2.61
N ALA A 222 20.61 1.89 -3.55
CA ALA A 222 20.22 1.71 -4.94
C ALA A 222 18.98 0.83 -5.11
N THR A 223 18.69 -0.05 -4.15
CA THR A 223 17.48 -0.89 -4.11
C THR A 223 16.37 -0.31 -3.24
N GLY A 224 16.49 0.94 -2.80
CA GLY A 224 15.59 1.57 -1.84
C GLY A 224 15.77 1.05 -0.42
N GLY A 225 16.91 0.45 -0.08
CA GLY A 225 17.15 -0.10 1.24
C GLY A 225 16.62 -1.52 1.43
N VAL A 226 16.63 -2.35 0.39
CA VAL A 226 16.29 -3.78 0.49
C VAL A 226 17.57 -4.57 0.78
N CYS A 227 17.54 -5.47 1.76
CA CYS A 227 18.69 -6.32 2.03
C CYS A 227 18.93 -7.30 0.87
N PRO A 228 20.10 -7.29 0.21
CA PRO A 228 20.38 -8.13 -0.95
C PRO A 228 20.43 -9.63 -0.59
N THR A 229 20.54 -9.95 0.70
CA THR A 229 20.68 -11.34 1.18
C THR A 229 19.40 -11.93 1.76
N CYS A 230 18.50 -11.12 2.34
CA CYS A 230 17.29 -11.65 2.98
C CYS A 230 15.99 -10.91 2.66
N GLY A 231 16.04 -9.88 1.81
CA GLY A 231 14.88 -9.10 1.40
C GLY A 231 14.34 -8.14 2.47
N GLU A 232 14.89 -8.15 3.69
CA GLU A 232 14.42 -7.26 4.76
C GLU A 232 14.70 -5.79 4.46
N LEU A 233 13.77 -4.91 4.84
CA LEU A 233 13.89 -3.47 4.64
C LEU A 233 14.75 -2.81 5.72
N TYR A 234 15.71 -2.00 5.28
CA TYR A 234 16.44 -1.07 6.13
C TYR A 234 15.59 0.14 6.44
N ARG A 235 15.75 0.73 7.63
CA ARG A 235 15.24 2.08 7.88
C ARG A 235 16.12 3.06 7.14
N LEU A 236 15.50 3.83 6.24
CA LEU A 236 16.16 4.91 5.53
C LEU A 236 16.12 6.20 6.34
N THR A 237 17.19 6.96 6.30
CA THR A 237 17.22 8.34 6.83
C THR A 237 16.39 9.25 5.93
N SER A 238 16.10 10.47 6.42
CA SER A 238 15.43 11.49 5.63
C SER A 238 16.19 11.85 4.35
N GLU A 239 17.53 11.93 4.38
CA GLU A 239 18.38 12.13 3.19
C GLU A 239 18.22 11.01 2.18
N GLU A 240 18.38 9.77 2.64
CA GLU A 240 18.34 8.59 1.78
C GLU A 240 17.00 8.45 1.07
N ARG A 241 15.91 8.83 1.75
CA ARG A 241 14.57 8.87 1.14
C ARG A 241 14.46 9.97 0.09
N ILE A 242 15.04 11.15 0.34
CA ILE A 242 15.06 12.26 -0.62
C ILE A 242 15.82 11.82 -1.88
N ASP A 243 17.04 11.32 -1.71
CA ASP A 243 17.92 10.90 -2.80
C ASP A 243 17.33 9.74 -3.63
N TYR A 244 16.64 8.81 -2.97
CA TYR A 244 16.07 7.64 -3.65
C TYR A 244 14.75 7.95 -4.38
N LEU A 245 13.87 8.77 -3.79
CA LEU A 245 12.49 8.93 -4.28
C LEU A 245 12.21 10.19 -5.07
N PHE A 246 12.99 11.26 -4.91
CA PHE A 246 12.69 12.58 -5.49
C PHE A 246 13.67 12.93 -6.60
N ASP A 247 13.30 13.94 -7.40
CA ASP A 247 14.11 14.40 -8.52
C ASP A 247 15.38 15.06 -7.96
N ALA A 248 16.54 14.68 -8.52
CA ALA A 248 17.84 15.18 -8.09
C ALA A 248 17.90 16.72 -8.12
N ASP A 249 18.57 17.30 -7.13
CA ASP A 249 18.77 18.75 -6.97
C ASP A 249 17.48 19.59 -6.87
N THR A 250 16.35 18.99 -6.44
CA THR A 250 15.07 19.72 -6.28
C THR A 250 14.62 19.96 -4.85
N PHE A 251 15.26 19.31 -3.87
CA PHE A 251 14.86 19.45 -2.47
C PHE A 251 15.27 20.82 -1.91
N GLU A 252 14.29 21.55 -1.38
CA GLU A 252 14.46 22.79 -0.64
C GLU A 252 13.95 22.58 0.79
N GLU A 253 14.86 22.61 1.76
CA GLU A 253 14.53 22.41 3.17
C GLU A 253 13.79 23.61 3.77
N TRP A 254 12.75 23.34 4.56
CA TRP A 254 11.93 24.32 5.26
C TRP A 254 11.96 24.12 6.78
N GLU A 255 11.50 25.13 7.51
CA GLU A 255 11.31 25.08 8.96
C GLU A 255 12.57 24.73 9.76
N THR A 256 13.73 25.22 9.31
CA THR A 256 15.03 25.08 10.00
C THR A 256 15.17 26.10 11.13
N GLY A 257 15.92 25.76 12.17
CA GLY A 257 16.29 26.72 13.23
C GLY A 257 15.12 27.16 14.14
N LEU A 258 14.08 26.32 14.28
CA LEU A 258 13.03 26.56 15.27
C LEU A 258 13.60 26.43 16.69
N PRO A 259 13.23 27.32 17.62
CA PRO A 259 13.71 27.24 18.99
C PRO A 259 13.18 26.00 19.69
N GLU A 260 14.04 25.34 20.45
CA GLU A 260 13.61 24.24 21.31
C GLU A 260 12.69 24.74 22.42
N THR A 261 11.81 23.83 22.85
CA THR A 261 11.03 24.05 24.06
C THR A 261 11.20 22.86 24.97
N ASP A 262 11.58 23.11 26.21
CA ASP A 262 11.42 22.18 27.32
C ASP A 262 10.22 22.63 28.17
N PRO A 263 8.99 22.26 27.78
CA PRO A 263 7.80 22.74 28.48
C PRO A 263 7.65 22.18 29.90
N LEU A 264 8.38 21.12 30.26
CA LEU A 264 8.27 20.46 31.55
C LEU A 264 9.46 20.70 32.48
N GLY A 265 10.56 21.27 31.98
CA GLY A 265 11.82 21.30 32.74
C GLY A 265 12.35 19.89 32.98
N PHE A 266 12.30 19.02 31.97
CA PHE A 266 12.63 17.61 32.13
C PHE A 266 14.13 17.42 32.43
N PRO A 267 14.52 16.61 33.43
CA PRO A 267 15.93 16.48 33.81
C PRO A 267 16.84 16.06 32.66
N ASP A 268 17.95 16.79 32.49
CA ASP A 268 18.98 16.58 31.47
C ASP A 268 18.47 16.56 30.01
N TYR A 269 17.30 17.16 29.74
CA TYR A 269 16.67 17.07 28.42
C TYR A 269 17.46 17.78 27.33
N ASP A 270 18.00 18.96 27.59
CA ASP A 270 18.86 19.70 26.64
C ASP A 270 20.11 18.88 26.23
N SER A 271 20.68 18.16 27.20
CA SER A 271 21.83 17.27 26.97
C SER A 271 21.41 16.07 26.11
N LEU A 272 20.23 15.48 26.37
CA LEU A 272 19.67 14.41 25.56
C LEU A 272 19.46 14.85 24.11
N LEU A 273 18.82 16.00 23.89
CA LEU A 273 18.58 16.56 22.55
C LEU A 273 19.89 16.85 21.83
N SER A 274 20.84 17.49 22.50
CA SER A 274 22.18 17.75 21.97
C SER A 274 22.92 16.47 21.59
N GLY A 275 22.79 15.40 22.39
CA GLY A 275 23.33 14.08 22.09
C GLY A 275 22.68 13.44 20.87
N MET A 276 21.37 13.56 20.73
CA MET A 276 20.63 13.03 19.57
C MET A 276 20.97 13.77 18.28
N ARG A 277 21.13 15.10 18.32
CA ARG A 277 21.60 15.90 17.18
C ARG A 277 22.95 15.43 16.65
N LYS A 278 23.93 15.29 17.55
CA LYS A 278 25.27 14.82 17.18
C LYS A 278 25.26 13.42 16.58
N LYS A 279 24.33 12.56 17.03
CA LYS A 279 24.24 11.17 16.57
C LYS A 279 23.51 11.03 15.25
N SER A 280 22.45 11.81 15.04
CA SER A 280 21.60 11.75 13.84
C SER A 280 22.06 12.68 12.73
N ASP A 281 22.86 13.69 13.06
CA ASP A 281 23.17 14.84 12.21
C ASP A 281 21.91 15.59 11.72
N ARG A 282 20.88 15.65 12.59
CA ARG A 282 19.61 16.31 12.31
C ARG A 282 19.19 17.21 13.46
N GLU A 283 18.53 18.33 13.14
CA GLU A 283 18.06 19.30 14.13
C GLU A 283 16.95 18.73 15.03
N GLU A 284 16.09 17.89 14.45
CA GLU A 284 14.88 17.34 15.06
C GLU A 284 14.41 16.07 14.29
N ALA A 285 13.45 15.33 14.87
CA ALA A 285 12.89 14.07 14.38
C ALA A 285 12.00 14.16 13.12
N VAL A 286 12.03 15.30 12.42
CA VAL A 286 11.37 15.46 11.11
C VAL A 286 12.14 16.46 10.26
N ARG A 287 12.33 16.10 8.99
CA ARG A 287 12.84 16.97 7.94
C ARG A 287 11.69 17.39 7.03
N CYS A 288 11.53 18.68 6.81
CA CYS A 288 10.42 19.23 6.04
C CYS A 288 10.94 20.07 4.87
N GLY A 289 10.18 20.17 3.79
CA GLY A 289 10.59 20.97 2.64
C GLY A 289 9.63 20.83 1.46
N LYS A 290 10.10 21.23 0.29
CA LYS A 290 9.52 20.85 -1.00
C LYS A 290 10.53 20.12 -1.86
N ALA A 291 10.06 19.32 -2.79
CA ALA A 291 10.86 18.68 -3.83
C ALA A 291 9.99 18.43 -5.05
N LYS A 292 10.57 17.84 -6.10
CA LYS A 292 9.82 17.32 -7.23
C LYS A 292 9.85 15.80 -7.26
N ILE A 293 8.76 15.20 -7.70
CA ILE A 293 8.69 13.80 -8.08
C ILE A 293 8.06 13.72 -9.48
N ALA A 294 8.82 13.22 -10.45
CA ALA A 294 8.40 13.20 -11.85
C ALA A 294 7.95 14.60 -12.33
N ASN A 295 8.71 15.64 -11.98
CA ASN A 295 8.43 17.06 -12.24
C ASN A 295 7.21 17.66 -11.52
N ILE A 296 6.48 16.90 -10.70
CA ILE A 296 5.38 17.42 -9.89
C ILE A 296 5.96 17.99 -8.58
N GLU A 297 5.77 19.29 -8.34
CA GLU A 297 6.17 19.90 -7.06
C GLU A 297 5.27 19.41 -5.92
N VAL A 298 5.89 18.95 -4.84
CA VAL A 298 5.23 18.42 -3.65
C VAL A 298 5.85 19.04 -2.40
N ALA A 299 5.03 19.31 -1.39
CA ALA A 299 5.51 19.54 -0.04
C ALA A 299 5.74 18.20 0.64
N LEU A 300 6.83 18.07 1.40
CA LEU A 300 7.18 16.83 2.09
C LEU A 300 7.53 17.03 3.56
N CYS A 301 7.14 16.05 4.37
CA CYS A 301 7.62 15.86 5.74
C CYS A 301 8.14 14.41 5.85
N ILE A 302 9.40 14.23 6.21
CA ILE A 302 10.00 12.90 6.39
C ILE A 302 10.44 12.76 7.85
N MET A 303 9.80 11.85 8.58
CA MET A 303 10.15 11.58 9.96
C MET A 303 11.48 10.83 10.06
N GLU A 304 12.28 11.19 11.06
CA GLU A 304 13.65 10.72 11.21
C GLU A 304 13.76 9.77 12.40
N THR A 305 13.88 8.47 12.11
CA THR A 305 13.96 7.44 13.16
C THR A 305 15.28 7.48 13.94
N THR A 306 16.34 8.08 13.36
CA THR A 306 17.63 8.23 14.06
C THR A 306 17.58 9.25 15.20
N PHE A 307 16.57 10.14 15.22
CA PHE A 307 16.34 11.11 16.28
C PHE A 307 15.17 10.67 17.16
N MET A 308 15.48 10.12 18.35
CA MET A 308 14.47 9.66 19.32
C MET A 308 13.36 8.78 18.72
N MET A 309 13.70 7.89 17.77
CA MET A 309 12.74 7.02 17.06
C MET A 309 11.58 7.79 16.42
N GLY A 310 11.82 9.00 15.90
CA GLY A 310 10.75 9.79 15.28
C GLY A 310 9.71 10.29 16.27
N SER A 311 10.01 10.35 17.58
CA SER A 311 9.01 10.76 18.58
C SER A 311 8.50 12.18 18.32
N MET A 312 7.19 12.36 18.34
CA MET A 312 6.57 13.66 18.06
C MET A 312 6.63 14.56 19.29
N GLY A 313 7.53 15.55 19.28
CA GLY A 313 7.54 16.68 20.21
C GLY A 313 6.80 17.90 19.68
N SER A 314 6.81 18.98 20.45
CA SER A 314 6.29 20.31 20.07
C SER A 314 6.89 20.84 18.78
N VAL A 315 8.21 20.75 18.62
CA VAL A 315 8.93 21.21 17.43
C VAL A 315 8.56 20.37 16.20
N VAL A 316 8.48 19.04 16.35
CA VAL A 316 8.00 18.15 15.26
C VAL A 316 6.60 18.54 14.82
N GLY A 317 5.68 18.71 15.77
CA GLY A 317 4.31 19.14 15.49
C GLY A 317 4.24 20.50 14.80
N GLU A 318 5.07 21.46 15.23
CA GLU A 318 5.15 22.78 14.63
C GLU A 318 5.71 22.74 13.20
N LYS A 319 6.83 22.02 12.95
CA LYS A 319 7.41 21.86 11.61
C LYS A 319 6.42 21.27 10.62
N ILE A 320 5.72 20.20 11.02
CA ILE A 320 4.71 19.55 10.18
C ILE A 320 3.56 20.52 9.92
N THR A 321 3.04 21.19 10.94
CA THR A 321 1.93 22.16 10.82
C THR A 321 2.27 23.28 9.85
N ARG A 322 3.42 23.95 10.02
CA ARG A 322 3.86 25.04 9.13
C ARG A 322 4.09 24.58 7.70
N THR A 323 4.60 23.37 7.52
CA THR A 323 4.78 22.77 6.19
C THR A 323 3.43 22.55 5.51
N ILE A 324 2.43 22.04 6.23
CA ILE A 324 1.07 21.85 5.71
C ILE A 324 0.43 23.21 5.35
N GLU A 325 0.56 24.21 6.22
CA GLU A 325 0.02 25.55 5.98
C GLU A 325 0.68 26.21 4.77
N ARG A 326 2.01 26.10 4.65
CA ARG A 326 2.76 26.59 3.48
C ARG A 326 2.41 25.83 2.21
N ALA A 327 2.28 24.50 2.26
CA ALA A 327 1.81 23.69 1.13
C ALA A 327 0.44 24.14 0.65
N THR A 328 -0.47 24.40 1.59
CA THR A 328 -1.82 24.90 1.32
C THR A 328 -1.79 26.26 0.64
N ALA A 329 -0.98 27.20 1.16
CA ALA A 329 -0.83 28.53 0.59
C ALA A 329 -0.23 28.50 -0.83
N LEU A 330 0.68 27.57 -1.10
CA LEU A 330 1.31 27.38 -2.41
C LEU A 330 0.49 26.49 -3.37
N GLY A 331 -0.61 25.88 -2.90
CA GLY A 331 -1.41 24.98 -3.71
C GLY A 331 -0.73 23.66 -4.05
N LEU A 332 0.23 23.21 -3.22
CA LEU A 332 1.03 22.00 -3.45
C LEU A 332 0.36 20.76 -2.84
N PRO A 333 0.44 19.59 -3.51
CA PRO A 333 0.17 18.30 -2.87
C PRO A 333 1.14 18.02 -1.71
N LEU A 334 0.68 17.27 -0.71
CA LEU A 334 1.43 16.96 0.51
C LEU A 334 1.77 15.47 0.60
N LEU A 335 3.03 15.15 0.88
CA LEU A 335 3.51 13.80 1.20
C LEU A 335 4.10 13.77 2.62
N ILE A 336 3.63 12.88 3.48
CA ILE A 336 4.25 12.68 4.80
C ILE A 336 4.72 11.23 4.93
N PHE A 337 6.02 11.03 5.10
CA PHE A 337 6.62 9.75 5.43
C PHE A 337 6.66 9.61 6.95
N THR A 338 5.82 8.75 7.49
CA THR A 338 5.66 8.59 8.93
C THR A 338 6.52 7.46 9.46
N ALA A 339 7.26 7.75 10.51
CA ALA A 339 8.01 6.79 11.31
C ALA A 339 8.08 7.34 12.73
N SER A 340 7.46 6.68 13.69
CA SER A 340 7.42 7.13 15.06
C SER A 340 7.19 6.02 16.07
N GLY A 341 7.93 6.06 17.17
CA GLY A 341 7.61 5.35 18.41
C GLY A 341 6.46 5.97 19.21
N GLY A 342 5.90 7.11 18.78
CA GLY A 342 4.76 7.78 19.40
C GLY A 342 5.05 9.19 19.92
N ALA A 343 4.29 9.61 20.93
CA ALA A 343 4.43 10.92 21.56
C ALA A 343 5.75 11.03 22.34
N ARG A 344 6.38 12.21 22.31
CA ARG A 344 7.59 12.50 23.09
C ARG A 344 7.22 12.76 24.55
N MET A 345 7.38 11.72 25.37
CA MET A 345 6.96 11.74 26.78
C MET A 345 7.67 12.82 27.60
N GLN A 346 8.89 13.22 27.22
CA GLN A 346 9.67 14.30 27.85
C GLN A 346 8.96 15.66 27.77
N GLU A 347 8.05 15.84 26.81
CA GLU A 347 7.25 17.06 26.64
C GLU A 347 5.79 16.90 27.11
N GLY A 348 5.41 15.70 27.59
CA GLY A 348 4.11 15.39 28.18
C GLY A 348 2.89 15.84 27.37
N LEU A 349 2.01 16.63 27.99
CA LEU A 349 0.76 17.08 27.36
C LEU A 349 1.01 17.97 26.13
N VAL A 350 2.13 18.68 26.06
CA VAL A 350 2.44 19.52 24.90
C VAL A 350 2.66 18.66 23.65
N SER A 351 3.32 17.51 23.80
CA SER A 351 3.45 16.51 22.73
C SER A 351 2.08 15.97 22.31
N LEU A 352 1.18 15.67 23.25
CA LEU A 352 -0.19 15.22 22.95
C LEU A 352 -0.96 16.26 22.12
N MET A 353 -0.84 17.55 22.44
CA MET A 353 -1.55 18.62 21.73
C MET A 353 -1.12 18.77 20.26
N GLN A 354 0.05 18.22 19.87
CA GLN A 354 0.47 18.27 18.47
C GLN A 354 -0.39 17.40 17.56
N MET A 355 -1.07 16.37 18.09
CA MET A 355 -2.05 15.58 17.32
C MET A 355 -3.15 16.51 16.81
N ALA A 356 -3.84 17.21 17.71
CA ALA A 356 -4.90 18.13 17.33
C ALA A 356 -4.41 19.26 16.41
N LYS A 357 -3.20 19.78 16.64
CA LYS A 357 -2.60 20.84 15.82
C LYS A 357 -2.41 20.39 14.37
N THR A 358 -1.77 19.23 14.17
CA THR A 358 -1.49 18.70 12.83
C THR A 358 -2.76 18.28 12.10
N SER A 359 -3.70 17.62 12.78
CA SER A 359 -5.01 17.28 12.22
C SER A 359 -5.79 18.52 11.76
N ALA A 360 -5.75 19.62 12.52
CA ALA A 360 -6.42 20.87 12.13
C ALA A 360 -5.80 21.50 10.87
N ALA A 361 -4.49 21.36 10.67
CA ALA A 361 -3.83 21.82 9.44
C ALA A 361 -4.19 20.94 8.24
N ILE A 362 -4.24 19.61 8.42
CA ILE A 362 -4.65 18.67 7.38
C ILE A 362 -6.09 18.92 6.94
N GLU A 363 -6.98 19.19 7.88
CA GLU A 363 -8.38 19.53 7.58
C GLU A 363 -8.49 20.75 6.65
N ARG A 364 -7.72 21.82 6.94
CA ARG A 364 -7.66 23.02 6.11
C ARG A 364 -7.07 22.74 4.73
N HIS A 365 -6.01 21.93 4.68
CA HIS A 365 -5.40 21.49 3.43
C HIS A 365 -6.41 20.73 2.55
N GLY A 366 -7.19 19.84 3.18
CA GLY A 366 -8.25 19.10 2.51
C GLY A 366 -9.41 19.98 2.02
N ARG A 367 -9.83 20.97 2.81
CA ARG A 367 -10.83 21.98 2.39
C ARG A 367 -10.37 22.82 1.22
N ALA A 368 -9.06 23.03 1.07
CA ALA A 368 -8.48 23.70 -0.10
C ALA A 368 -8.49 22.81 -1.37
N GLY A 369 -8.97 21.56 -1.28
CA GLY A 369 -9.05 20.63 -2.40
C GLY A 369 -7.70 20.03 -2.79
N LEU A 370 -6.71 20.05 -1.89
CA LEU A 370 -5.36 19.53 -2.14
C LEU A 370 -5.19 18.11 -1.57
N PRO A 371 -4.41 17.24 -2.24
CA PRO A 371 -4.25 15.86 -1.84
C PRO A 371 -3.15 15.72 -0.79
N TYR A 372 -3.43 14.91 0.23
CA TYR A 372 -2.46 14.48 1.22
C TYR A 372 -2.26 12.97 1.15
N PHE A 373 -1.05 12.52 0.84
CA PHE A 373 -0.68 11.10 0.91
C PHE A 373 0.19 10.83 2.14
N SER A 374 -0.24 9.85 2.94
CA SER A 374 0.50 9.33 4.08
C SER A 374 1.24 8.06 3.66
N ILE A 375 2.56 8.05 3.85
CA ILE A 375 3.43 6.91 3.57
C ILE A 375 3.93 6.37 4.91
N ILE A 376 3.32 5.29 5.36
CA ILE A 376 3.64 4.66 6.64
C ILE A 376 4.87 3.77 6.50
N THR A 377 5.84 3.97 7.40
CA THR A 377 7.11 3.24 7.42
C THR A 377 7.41 2.69 8.82
N ASP A 378 8.36 1.75 8.90
CA ASP A 378 8.65 1.03 10.15
C ASP A 378 9.45 1.86 11.18
N PRO A 379 8.99 1.95 12.45
CA PRO A 379 7.64 1.68 12.95
C PRO A 379 6.79 2.95 12.97
N THR A 380 5.47 2.85 12.94
CA THR A 380 4.56 3.96 13.20
C THR A 380 3.52 3.56 14.23
N THR A 381 3.62 4.13 15.44
CA THR A 381 2.72 3.80 16.56
C THR A 381 2.26 5.02 17.37
N GLY A 382 1.29 4.83 18.27
CA GLY A 382 0.91 5.83 19.26
C GLY A 382 0.17 7.04 18.68
N GLY A 383 0.45 8.22 19.25
CA GLY A 383 -0.21 9.47 18.85
C GLY A 383 -0.04 9.83 17.38
N VAL A 384 1.03 9.39 16.73
CA VAL A 384 1.24 9.61 15.29
C VAL A 384 0.27 8.78 14.44
N THR A 385 0.06 7.49 14.78
CA THR A 385 -0.99 6.67 14.12
C THR A 385 -2.39 7.24 14.32
N ALA A 386 -2.66 7.82 15.50
CA ALA A 386 -3.95 8.38 15.86
C ALA A 386 -4.10 9.86 15.46
N SER A 387 -3.31 10.33 14.50
CA SER A 387 -3.38 11.68 13.93
C SER A 387 -2.97 11.63 12.45
N PHE A 388 -2.05 12.49 12.01
CA PHE A 388 -1.74 12.71 10.60
C PHE A 388 -1.38 11.44 9.82
N ALA A 389 -0.84 10.39 10.44
CA ALA A 389 -0.46 9.17 9.72
C ALA A 389 -1.64 8.40 9.10
N THR A 390 -2.86 8.54 9.62
CA THR A 390 -4.05 7.85 9.10
C THR A 390 -5.10 8.80 8.50
N GLU A 391 -4.82 10.10 8.49
CA GLU A 391 -5.70 11.16 7.98
C GLU A 391 -5.47 11.49 6.49
N GLY A 392 -4.63 10.71 5.80
CA GLY A 392 -4.36 10.87 4.36
C GLY A 392 -5.57 10.58 3.48
N ASP A 393 -5.66 11.26 2.33
CA ASP A 393 -6.58 10.85 1.26
C ASP A 393 -6.19 9.48 0.72
N LEU A 394 -4.88 9.23 0.69
CA LEU A 394 -4.26 7.95 0.39
C LEU A 394 -3.32 7.58 1.54
N VAL A 395 -3.53 6.42 2.15
CA VAL A 395 -2.71 5.88 3.24
C VAL A 395 -2.05 4.59 2.74
N ILE A 396 -0.77 4.67 2.38
CA ILE A 396 0.00 3.51 1.93
C ILE A 396 1.06 3.13 2.95
N SER A 397 1.54 1.90 2.87
CA SER A 397 2.64 1.43 3.70
C SER A 397 3.73 0.76 2.88
N GLU A 398 4.96 0.84 3.37
CA GLU A 398 6.01 -0.11 3.00
C GLU A 398 5.65 -1.52 3.54
N PRO A 399 6.09 -2.61 2.87
CA PRO A 399 5.91 -3.96 3.37
C PRO A 399 6.47 -4.15 4.78
N HIS A 400 5.86 -5.04 5.55
CA HIS A 400 6.32 -5.44 6.89
C HIS A 400 6.40 -4.32 7.94
N ALA A 401 5.98 -3.09 7.62
CA ALA A 401 6.04 -1.98 8.56
C ALA A 401 5.15 -2.25 9.79
N LEU A 402 5.64 -1.92 10.97
CA LEU A 402 4.82 -2.00 12.19
C LEU A 402 3.89 -0.79 12.28
N ILE A 403 2.57 -1.02 12.21
CA ILE A 403 1.51 -0.02 12.28
C ILE A 403 0.58 -0.35 13.44
N GLY A 404 0.47 0.53 14.45
CA GLY A 404 -0.51 0.27 15.50
C GLY A 404 -0.66 1.35 16.56
N PHE A 405 -1.86 1.45 17.13
CA PHE A 405 -2.16 2.44 18.18
C PHE A 405 -1.27 2.29 19.43
N ALA A 406 -1.11 1.06 19.94
CA ALA A 406 -0.24 0.77 21.07
C ALA A 406 0.83 -0.24 20.64
N GLY A 407 2.06 -0.07 21.13
CA GLY A 407 3.13 -1.03 20.82
C GLY A 407 2.81 -2.42 21.33
N ARG A 408 3.15 -3.47 20.56
CA ARG A 408 2.91 -4.89 20.89
C ARG A 408 3.17 -5.23 22.36
N ARG A 409 4.34 -4.84 22.89
CA ARG A 409 4.73 -5.10 24.28
C ARG A 409 3.72 -4.55 25.30
N VAL A 410 3.21 -3.34 25.08
CA VAL A 410 2.23 -2.70 25.97
C VAL A 410 0.92 -3.48 25.97
N ILE A 411 0.50 -3.96 24.81
CA ILE A 411 -0.71 -4.77 24.68
C ILE A 411 -0.52 -6.11 25.40
N GLU A 412 0.56 -6.85 25.11
CA GLU A 412 0.87 -8.14 25.76
C GLU A 412 0.94 -8.03 27.29
N ASP A 413 1.57 -6.98 27.80
CA ASP A 413 1.65 -6.71 29.24
C ASP A 413 0.28 -6.43 29.85
N THR A 414 -0.64 -5.83 29.08
CA THR A 414 -2.00 -5.49 29.52
C THR A 414 -2.95 -6.69 29.47
N ILE A 415 -3.00 -7.40 28.33
CA ILE A 415 -3.93 -8.52 28.12
C ILE A 415 -3.40 -9.85 28.64
N ARG A 416 -2.10 -9.93 28.98
CA ARG A 416 -1.40 -11.13 29.46
C ARG A 416 -1.50 -12.32 28.50
N GLN A 417 -1.46 -12.04 27.21
CA GLN A 417 -1.49 -13.03 26.12
C GLN A 417 -0.39 -12.68 25.10
N THR A 418 0.09 -13.71 24.40
CA THR A 418 0.99 -13.52 23.25
C THR A 418 0.16 -13.09 22.05
N LEU A 419 0.66 -12.10 21.31
CA LEU A 419 -0.04 -11.63 20.11
C LEU A 419 0.23 -12.58 18.93
N PRO A 420 -0.73 -12.73 18.00
CA PRO A 420 -0.53 -13.51 16.79
C PRO A 420 0.67 -13.02 15.97
N GLU A 421 1.28 -13.93 15.21
CA GLU A 421 2.25 -13.56 14.18
C GLU A 421 1.58 -12.64 13.15
N GLY A 422 2.29 -11.63 12.65
CA GLY A 422 1.74 -10.64 11.72
C GLY A 422 0.87 -9.54 12.36
N PHE A 423 0.48 -9.63 13.63
CA PHE A 423 -0.35 -8.59 14.27
C PHE A 423 0.31 -7.20 14.18
N GLN A 424 -0.39 -6.16 13.72
CA GLN A 424 0.15 -4.81 13.50
C GLN A 424 1.22 -4.70 12.39
N THR A 425 1.40 -5.68 11.51
CA THR A 425 2.18 -5.42 10.29
C THR A 425 1.34 -4.68 9.25
N ALA A 426 1.99 -4.15 8.21
CA ALA A 426 1.31 -3.54 7.07
C ALA A 426 0.28 -4.49 6.43
N GLU A 427 0.61 -5.78 6.32
CA GLU A 427 -0.26 -6.83 5.78
C GLU A 427 -1.51 -7.02 6.65
N PHE A 428 -1.34 -7.03 7.97
CA PHE A 428 -2.47 -7.05 8.90
C PHE A 428 -3.34 -5.80 8.75
N ALA A 429 -2.72 -4.63 8.60
CA ALA A 429 -3.44 -3.37 8.43
C ALA A 429 -4.25 -3.34 7.12
N LEU A 430 -3.70 -3.86 6.02
CA LEU A 430 -4.40 -3.96 4.73
C LEU A 430 -5.57 -4.93 4.80
N GLU A 431 -5.36 -6.13 5.36
CA GLU A 431 -6.41 -7.16 5.52
C GLU A 431 -7.60 -6.65 6.35
N HIS A 432 -7.33 -5.82 7.36
CA HIS A 432 -8.35 -5.22 8.23
C HIS A 432 -8.81 -3.84 7.75
N GLY A 433 -8.49 -3.48 6.51
CA GLY A 433 -8.98 -2.26 5.85
C GLY A 433 -8.52 -0.95 6.46
N LEU A 434 -7.39 -0.94 7.18
CA LEU A 434 -6.86 0.23 7.88
C LEU A 434 -5.97 1.12 6.98
N ILE A 435 -5.44 0.56 5.89
CA ILE A 435 -4.64 1.26 4.88
C ILE A 435 -5.14 0.94 3.47
N ASP A 436 -4.81 1.79 2.51
CA ASP A 436 -5.25 1.67 1.13
C ASP A 436 -4.44 0.69 0.30
N ALA A 437 -3.11 0.63 0.51
CA ALA A 437 -2.24 -0.27 -0.24
C ALA A 437 -0.91 -0.51 0.48
N ILE A 438 -0.26 -1.62 0.13
CA ILE A 438 1.16 -1.87 0.43
C ILE A 438 1.93 -1.70 -0.86
N VAL A 439 2.98 -0.89 -0.84
CA VAL A 439 3.75 -0.55 -2.04
C VAL A 439 5.22 -0.90 -1.81
N GLU A 440 5.74 -1.76 -2.69
CA GLU A 440 7.15 -2.15 -2.68
C GLU A 440 8.06 -0.94 -2.96
N ARG A 441 9.24 -0.90 -2.34
CA ARG A 441 10.14 0.26 -2.46
C ARG A 441 10.62 0.52 -3.88
N SER A 442 10.75 -0.53 -4.70
CA SER A 442 11.09 -0.41 -6.12
C SER A 442 10.00 0.27 -6.95
N GLU A 443 8.75 0.23 -6.48
CA GLU A 443 7.57 0.76 -7.17
C GLU A 443 7.06 2.05 -6.54
N LEU A 444 7.53 2.40 -5.33
CA LEU A 444 7.02 3.54 -4.58
C LEU A 444 7.09 4.87 -5.35
N ARG A 445 8.20 5.13 -6.06
CA ARG A 445 8.34 6.36 -6.85
C ARG A 445 7.35 6.41 -8.03
N SER A 446 7.20 5.32 -8.78
CA SER A 446 6.25 5.27 -9.90
C SER A 446 4.80 5.32 -9.43
N PHE A 447 4.49 4.63 -8.33
CA PHE A 447 3.18 4.67 -7.68
C PHE A 447 2.80 6.09 -7.25
N LEU A 448 3.69 6.78 -6.51
CA LEU A 448 3.44 8.14 -6.04
C LEU A 448 3.29 9.12 -7.23
N ALA A 449 4.14 9.01 -8.24
CA ALA A 449 4.04 9.84 -9.45
C ALA A 449 2.69 9.61 -10.18
N HIS A 450 2.25 8.36 -10.30
CA HIS A 450 0.98 8.02 -10.92
C HIS A 450 -0.20 8.57 -10.14
N ALA A 451 -0.27 8.29 -8.84
CA ALA A 451 -1.33 8.79 -7.98
C ALA A 451 -1.39 10.33 -8.02
N LEU A 452 -0.24 11.00 -7.88
CA LEU A 452 -0.18 12.46 -8.00
C LEU A 452 -0.71 12.95 -9.35
N ALA A 453 -0.33 12.32 -10.47
CA ALA A 453 -0.80 12.72 -11.79
C ALA A 453 -2.34 12.66 -11.92
N ILE A 454 -2.98 11.59 -11.43
CA ILE A 454 -4.45 11.45 -11.47
C ILE A 454 -5.13 12.55 -10.63
N HIS A 455 -4.64 12.77 -9.41
CA HIS A 455 -5.21 13.76 -8.50
C HIS A 455 -5.00 15.19 -9.03
N MET A 456 -3.79 15.52 -9.48
CA MET A 456 -3.45 16.85 -9.98
C MET A 456 -4.22 17.18 -11.26
N ALA A 457 -4.38 16.23 -12.18
CA ALA A 457 -5.20 16.44 -13.38
C ALA A 457 -6.67 16.74 -13.03
N SER A 458 -7.24 16.03 -12.06
CA SER A 458 -8.61 16.27 -11.59
C SER A 458 -8.77 17.68 -10.98
N ILE A 459 -7.79 18.09 -10.17
CA ILE A 459 -7.77 19.40 -9.51
C ILE A 459 -7.61 20.52 -10.54
N GLU A 460 -6.72 20.35 -11.52
CA GLU A 460 -6.50 21.32 -12.59
C GLU A 460 -7.75 21.47 -13.46
N GLU A 461 -8.38 20.37 -13.86
CA GLU A 461 -9.63 20.41 -14.63
C GLU A 461 -10.74 21.14 -13.86
N ARG A 462 -10.89 20.86 -12.55
CA ARG A 462 -11.84 21.55 -11.68
C ARG A 462 -11.55 23.05 -11.59
N ARG A 463 -10.29 23.45 -11.41
CA ARG A 463 -9.88 24.86 -11.34
C ARG A 463 -10.19 25.58 -12.66
N ASN A 464 -9.85 24.98 -13.80
CA ASN A 464 -10.11 25.54 -15.12
C ASN A 464 -11.63 25.73 -15.35
N ARG A 465 -12.45 24.77 -14.91
CA ARG A 465 -13.91 24.85 -15.01
C ARG A 465 -14.48 25.98 -14.16
N LEU A 466 -14.03 26.11 -12.91
CA LEU A 466 -14.48 27.19 -12.01
C LEU A 466 -14.04 28.57 -12.52
N ALA A 467 -12.83 28.69 -13.06
CA ALA A 467 -12.34 29.92 -13.67
C ALA A 467 -13.21 30.33 -14.87
N TYR A 468 -13.48 29.40 -15.79
CA TYR A 468 -14.36 29.65 -16.94
C TYR A 468 -15.78 30.07 -16.54
N GLN A 469 -16.36 29.44 -15.50
CA GLN A 469 -17.66 29.84 -14.96
C GLN A 469 -17.64 31.25 -14.37
N SER A 470 -16.57 31.65 -13.69
CA SER A 470 -16.44 33.02 -13.14
C SER A 470 -16.31 34.08 -14.24
N GLU A 471 -15.59 33.79 -15.33
CA GLU A 471 -15.45 34.70 -16.47
C GLU A 471 -16.75 34.84 -17.28
N THR A 472 -17.54 33.77 -17.37
CA THR A 472 -18.83 33.78 -18.09
C THR A 472 -19.99 34.30 -17.26
N THR A 473 -19.81 34.44 -15.94
CA THR A 473 -20.78 35.06 -15.01
C THR A 473 -20.46 36.51 -14.67
N GLU A 474 -19.47 37.14 -15.32
CA GLU A 474 -19.37 38.61 -15.36
C GLU A 474 -20.62 39.17 -16.04
N GLU A 475 -21.59 39.58 -15.23
CA GLU A 475 -22.75 40.34 -15.67
C GLU A 475 -22.31 41.56 -16.51
N PRO A 476 -23.02 41.91 -17.60
CA PRO A 476 -22.77 43.14 -18.32
C PRO A 476 -22.89 44.31 -17.35
N ASN A 477 -21.78 45.02 -17.16
CA ASN A 477 -21.60 46.21 -16.32
C ASN A 477 -22.91 46.97 -16.07
N THR A 478 -23.55 46.68 -14.92
CA THR A 478 -24.90 47.14 -14.52
C THR A 478 -25.00 48.66 -14.38
N LEU A 479 -23.87 49.36 -14.34
CA LEU A 479 -23.80 50.82 -14.42
C LEU A 479 -24.22 51.38 -15.79
N SER A 480 -23.99 50.65 -16.89
CA SER A 480 -24.35 51.14 -18.24
C SER A 480 -25.82 50.95 -18.57
N GLU A 481 -26.47 49.92 -18.01
CA GLU A 481 -27.89 49.65 -18.20
C GLU A 481 -28.77 50.48 -17.25
N GLN A 482 -28.33 50.69 -15.99
CA GLN A 482 -29.00 51.62 -15.08
C GLN A 482 -28.88 53.07 -15.58
N ALA A 483 -27.75 53.47 -16.18
CA ALA A 483 -27.62 54.78 -16.82
C ALA A 483 -28.53 54.93 -18.05
N ARG A 484 -28.69 53.89 -18.88
CA ARG A 484 -29.63 53.88 -20.01
C ARG A 484 -31.10 53.87 -19.59
N LEU A 485 -31.44 53.22 -18.48
CA LEU A 485 -32.78 53.25 -17.89
C LEU A 485 -33.10 54.62 -17.26
N LEU A 486 -32.10 55.29 -16.66
CA LEU A 486 -32.23 56.65 -16.13
C LEU A 486 -32.34 57.72 -17.22
N GLU A 487 -31.62 57.59 -18.34
CA GLU A 487 -31.76 58.48 -19.51
C GLU A 487 -33.14 58.35 -20.18
N ASN A 488 -33.71 57.14 -20.22
CA ASN A 488 -35.06 56.91 -20.74
C ASN A 488 -36.20 57.33 -19.80
N LEU A 489 -35.91 57.60 -18.52
CA LEU A 489 -36.87 58.14 -17.54
C LEU A 489 -36.93 59.68 -17.53
N GLN A 490 -36.02 60.37 -18.23
CA GLN A 490 -35.99 61.84 -18.31
C GLN A 490 -36.68 62.44 -19.54
N SER A 491 -37.32 61.62 -20.40
CA SER A 491 -38.19 62.15 -21.45
C SER A 491 -39.52 62.67 -20.87
N PRO A 492 -39.89 63.96 -21.07
CA PRO A 492 -41.09 64.54 -20.50
C PRO A 492 -42.33 64.06 -21.27
N GLY A 493 -42.87 62.91 -20.88
CA GLY A 493 -43.97 62.29 -21.62
C GLY A 493 -44.57 61.04 -21.00
N ALA A 494 -44.58 60.88 -19.68
CA ALA A 494 -45.30 59.77 -19.03
C ALA A 494 -45.75 60.10 -17.60
N ILE A 495 -46.46 61.23 -17.44
CA ILE A 495 -47.26 61.50 -16.23
C ILE A 495 -48.73 61.37 -16.61
N ARG A 496 -49.32 60.19 -16.41
CA ARG A 496 -50.70 60.00 -15.95
C ARG A 496 -51.10 58.52 -15.88
N ARG A 497 -51.73 58.17 -14.75
CA ARG A 497 -52.36 56.91 -14.35
C ARG A 497 -51.40 55.87 -13.77
N ILE A 498 -51.23 55.91 -12.46
CA ILE A 498 -51.88 55.00 -11.50
C ILE A 498 -51.87 55.74 -10.16
N THR A 499 -53.01 56.34 -9.80
CA THR A 499 -53.31 56.74 -8.42
C THR A 499 -54.35 55.76 -7.93
N GLY A 500 -53.89 54.83 -7.09
CA GLY A 500 -54.68 53.76 -6.52
C GLY A 500 -53.97 53.16 -5.33
N SER A 501 -53.81 53.99 -4.29
CA SER A 501 -53.79 53.62 -2.87
C SER A 501 -52.62 52.78 -2.29
N VAL A 502 -51.81 53.49 -1.47
CA VAL A 502 -51.17 53.11 -0.18
C VAL A 502 -49.98 52.13 -0.26
N GLU A 503 -48.72 52.60 -0.28
CA GLU A 503 -47.81 53.01 0.84
C GLU A 503 -47.22 51.86 1.68
N GLY A 504 -45.88 51.69 1.56
CA GLY A 504 -44.96 51.09 2.55
C GLY A 504 -44.96 49.54 2.63
N ASP A 505 -43.84 48.81 2.73
CA ASP A 505 -42.46 49.14 3.02
C ASP A 505 -41.52 48.05 2.48
N VAL A 506 -40.30 48.46 2.16
CA VAL A 506 -39.13 47.61 1.92
C VAL A 506 -38.88 46.77 3.18
N VAL A 507 -39.01 45.45 3.08
CA VAL A 507 -38.67 44.56 4.20
C VAL A 507 -37.16 44.40 4.27
N ASP A 508 -36.57 45.12 5.21
CA ASP A 508 -35.20 44.98 5.68
C ASP A 508 -34.97 43.56 6.23
N MET A 509 -34.09 42.80 5.58
CA MET A 509 -33.72 41.41 5.91
C MET A 509 -33.13 41.24 7.32
N LYS A 510 -32.86 42.33 8.05
CA LYS A 510 -32.48 42.27 9.48
C LYS A 510 -33.65 42.04 10.43
N LEU A 511 -34.90 42.29 10.01
CA LEU A 511 -36.08 42.14 10.87
C LEU A 511 -36.67 40.71 10.86
N TYR A 512 -36.34 39.89 9.85
CA TYR A 512 -36.75 38.48 9.78
C TYR A 512 -36.06 37.64 10.87
N ASN A 513 -34.79 37.94 11.17
CA ASN A 513 -34.04 37.25 12.22
C ASN A 513 -34.48 37.62 13.65
N TYR A 514 -35.05 38.82 13.86
CA TYR A 514 -35.58 39.22 15.17
C TYR A 514 -36.97 38.63 15.45
N ARG A 515 -37.81 38.45 14.42
CA ARG A 515 -39.15 37.88 14.58
C ARG A 515 -39.16 36.37 14.85
N MET A 516 -38.14 35.64 14.39
CA MET A 516 -37.93 34.23 14.74
C MET A 516 -37.47 34.03 16.19
N ILE A 517 -36.86 35.06 16.80
CA ILE A 517 -36.42 35.03 18.20
C ILE A 517 -37.57 35.40 19.14
N GLU A 518 -38.45 36.32 18.77
CA GLU A 518 -39.69 36.62 19.53
C GLU A 518 -40.69 35.45 19.50
N LEU A 519 -40.86 34.78 18.35
CA LEU A 519 -41.71 33.58 18.23
C LEU A 519 -41.19 32.38 19.05
N ALA A 520 -39.89 32.33 19.34
CA ALA A 520 -39.28 31.31 20.21
C ALA A 520 -39.44 31.63 21.71
N LEU A 521 -39.74 32.89 22.07
CA LEU A 521 -39.89 33.34 23.46
C LEU A 521 -41.36 33.39 23.93
N GLU A 522 -42.32 33.39 23.01
CA GLU A 522 -43.77 33.44 23.32
C GLU A 522 -44.45 32.06 23.45
N ASN A 523 -43.73 30.94 23.26
CA ASN A 523 -44.26 29.58 23.44
C ASN A 523 -43.35 28.69 24.32
N PRO A 524 -43.45 28.78 25.66
CA PRO A 524 -42.58 28.01 26.57
C PRO A 524 -42.89 26.50 26.64
N GLU A 525 -43.95 26.01 26.01
CA GLU A 525 -44.39 24.60 26.13
C GLU A 525 -44.22 23.73 24.87
N ALA A 526 -43.58 24.25 23.82
CA ALA A 526 -43.23 23.47 22.63
C ALA A 526 -41.75 23.03 22.58
N SER A 527 -41.10 22.80 23.74
CA SER A 527 -39.69 22.40 23.83
C SER A 527 -39.39 21.13 24.67
N VAL A 528 -40.36 20.22 24.85
CA VAL A 528 -40.13 18.93 25.55
C VAL A 528 -40.17 17.70 24.63
N ALA A 529 -39.84 17.87 23.34
CA ALA A 529 -39.62 16.74 22.43
C ALA A 529 -38.29 16.80 21.65
N HIS A 530 -37.37 17.72 22.00
CA HIS A 530 -36.09 17.85 21.30
C HIS A 530 -34.87 17.98 22.24
N GLN A 531 -34.91 17.32 23.40
CA GLN A 531 -33.72 17.08 24.24
C GLN A 531 -33.71 15.63 24.75
N ALA A 532 -33.73 14.68 23.80
CA ALA A 532 -33.36 13.29 24.02
C ALA A 532 -32.69 12.72 22.75
N SER A 533 -31.66 13.39 22.25
CA SER A 533 -30.73 12.83 21.27
C SER A 533 -29.44 13.63 21.31
N HIS A 534 -28.67 13.44 22.39
CA HIS A 534 -27.22 13.62 22.42
C HIS A 534 -26.77 13.14 23.80
N THR A 535 -26.41 11.86 23.88
CA THR A 535 -25.36 11.25 24.71
C THR A 535 -25.69 9.77 24.83
N MET A 536 -25.13 8.93 23.95
CA MET A 536 -24.68 7.56 24.27
C MET A 536 -23.86 7.03 23.08
N GLN A 537 -22.63 7.55 22.98
CA GLN A 537 -21.51 6.76 22.49
C GLN A 537 -20.66 6.39 23.71
N ASN A 538 -20.28 5.11 23.77
CA ASN A 538 -19.18 4.50 24.54
C ASN A 538 -19.57 3.66 25.80
N PRO A 539 -19.46 2.32 25.73
CA PRO A 539 -19.63 1.41 26.86
C PRO A 539 -18.27 1.05 27.48
N ALA A 540 -17.72 1.87 28.37
CA ALA A 540 -16.71 1.44 29.35
C ALA A 540 -16.33 2.58 30.32
N ARG A 541 -17.08 2.75 31.42
CA ARG A 541 -16.59 3.14 32.76
C ARG A 541 -17.78 3.51 33.66
N SER A 542 -18.20 2.58 34.51
CA SER A 542 -18.77 2.91 35.83
C SER A 542 -18.87 1.67 36.70
N THR A 543 -17.73 1.14 37.13
CA THR A 543 -17.63 0.56 38.46
C THR A 543 -17.08 1.64 39.39
N LEU A 544 -17.71 1.77 40.55
CA LEU A 544 -17.39 2.62 41.72
C LEU A 544 -18.15 3.95 41.81
N PHE A 545 -18.69 4.14 43.03
CA PHE A 545 -19.38 5.30 43.59
C PHE A 545 -20.88 5.44 43.28
N PHE A 546 -21.73 4.79 44.09
CA PHE A 546 -22.44 5.50 45.17
C PHE A 546 -22.86 4.53 46.27
N SER A 547 -22.23 4.71 47.42
CA SER A 547 -22.69 4.22 48.72
C SER A 547 -23.91 5.03 49.18
N GLY A 548 -24.92 4.32 49.67
CA GLY A 548 -25.79 4.79 50.75
C GLY A 548 -27.04 5.57 50.34
N GLN A 549 -28.19 4.88 50.37
CA GLN A 549 -29.23 5.17 51.35
C GLN A 549 -30.29 4.06 51.38
N LYS A 550 -30.62 3.63 52.61
CA LYS A 550 -31.69 2.68 52.94
C LYS A 550 -33.01 3.42 53.17
N ALA A 551 -34.10 2.85 52.68
CA ALA A 551 -35.44 2.72 53.30
C ALA A 551 -36.38 2.19 52.21
N GLY A 552 -37.26 1.18 52.36
CA GLY A 552 -37.71 0.39 53.49
C GLY A 552 -39.15 -0.09 53.17
N GLN A 553 -39.38 -1.41 53.24
CA GLN A 553 -40.69 -2.10 53.45
C GLN A 553 -41.79 -1.92 52.35
N SER A 554 -42.71 -2.85 52.07
CA SER A 554 -43.00 -4.25 52.44
C SER A 554 -44.23 -4.73 51.62
N SER A 555 -44.32 -6.04 51.32
CA SER A 555 -45.54 -6.91 51.23
C SER A 555 -45.51 -8.03 50.14
N LYS A 556 -45.02 -9.23 50.55
CA LYS A 556 -45.60 -10.62 50.53
C LYS A 556 -46.81 -11.00 49.59
N PRO A 557 -47.11 -12.32 49.34
CA PRO A 557 -46.42 -13.29 48.45
C PRO A 557 -47.37 -14.29 47.66
N GLY A 558 -46.81 -15.16 46.81
CA GLY A 558 -47.47 -16.36 46.22
C GLY A 558 -47.71 -16.24 44.70
N VAL A 559 -47.37 -17.17 43.81
CA VAL A 559 -47.38 -18.64 43.86
C VAL A 559 -46.29 -19.24 42.94
N LEU A 560 -45.71 -20.35 43.41
CA LEU A 560 -44.95 -21.46 42.79
C LEU A 560 -44.95 -21.60 41.24
N SER A 561 -43.97 -22.18 40.54
CA SER A 561 -42.68 -22.82 40.85
C SER A 561 -42.05 -23.28 39.52
N GLY A 562 -40.75 -23.04 39.34
CA GLY A 562 -39.96 -23.68 38.29
C GLY A 562 -38.61 -22.99 38.13
N VAL A 563 -37.52 -23.74 38.28
CA VAL A 563 -36.11 -23.31 38.16
C VAL A 563 -35.48 -22.74 39.43
N LYS A 564 -35.19 -23.65 40.37
CA LYS A 564 -34.01 -23.56 41.24
C LYS A 564 -33.19 -24.84 41.05
N ASN A 565 -31.88 -24.66 40.96
CA ASN A 565 -30.79 -25.64 40.89
C ASN A 565 -30.45 -26.16 39.48
N ILE A 566 -29.50 -25.48 38.82
CA ILE A 566 -28.16 -25.98 38.45
C ILE A 566 -27.29 -24.73 38.18
N PHE A 567 -26.84 -24.08 39.26
CA PHE A 567 -25.74 -23.11 39.25
C PHE A 567 -24.86 -23.44 40.45
N SER A 568 -24.23 -24.62 40.40
CA SER A 568 -23.19 -25.03 41.36
C SER A 568 -22.30 -26.17 40.82
N LYS A 569 -22.10 -26.28 39.50
CA LYS A 569 -21.31 -27.39 38.91
C LYS A 569 -20.45 -27.01 37.68
N ALA A 570 -19.88 -25.81 37.66
CA ALA A 570 -18.95 -25.41 36.58
C ALA A 570 -17.78 -24.53 37.07
N THR A 571 -17.28 -24.77 38.28
CA THR A 571 -16.09 -24.06 38.81
C THR A 571 -15.06 -24.97 39.44
N GLN A 572 -14.98 -26.23 39.00
CA GLN A 572 -13.88 -27.13 39.36
C GLN A 572 -13.86 -28.28 38.34
N VAL A 573 -13.02 -28.14 37.31
CA VAL A 573 -12.21 -29.17 36.61
C VAL A 573 -11.67 -28.47 35.36
N PHE A 574 -10.41 -28.06 35.41
CA PHE A 574 -9.38 -28.10 34.35
C PHE A 574 -8.19 -27.23 34.78
N THR A 575 -7.62 -27.56 35.94
CA THR A 575 -6.19 -27.39 36.20
C THR A 575 -5.56 -28.74 35.91
N GLY A 576 -4.74 -28.84 34.88
CA GLY A 576 -4.07 -30.09 34.58
C GLY A 576 -3.44 -30.12 33.19
N LYS A 577 -2.11 -30.16 33.17
CA LYS A 577 -1.23 -30.42 32.04
C LYS A 577 -1.74 -31.57 31.16
N GLN A 578 -2.51 -31.27 30.11
CA GLN A 578 -2.70 -32.11 28.91
C GLN A 578 -3.62 -31.37 27.92
N SER A 579 -3.11 -30.29 27.33
CA SER A 579 -3.78 -29.58 26.22
C SER A 579 -2.76 -29.07 25.21
N LYS A 580 -1.87 -29.98 24.79
CA LYS A 580 -0.87 -29.72 23.74
C LYS A 580 -1.18 -30.46 22.43
N HIS A 581 -2.35 -31.08 22.30
CA HIS A 581 -2.73 -31.88 21.13
C HIS A 581 -4.16 -31.65 20.61
N LEU A 582 -4.89 -30.66 21.13
CA LEU A 582 -6.27 -30.35 20.73
C LEU A 582 -6.41 -29.01 19.97
N PHE A 583 -5.43 -28.12 20.03
CA PHE A 583 -5.50 -26.81 19.36
C PHE A 583 -4.98 -26.80 17.90
N GLU A 584 -4.30 -27.86 17.44
CA GLU A 584 -3.90 -28.00 16.03
C GLU A 584 -4.91 -28.79 15.19
N SER A 585 -5.72 -29.66 15.81
CA SER A 585 -6.72 -30.45 15.11
C SER A 585 -8.05 -29.71 14.91
N GLU A 586 -8.39 -28.79 15.81
CA GLU A 586 -9.65 -28.02 15.73
C GLU A 586 -9.62 -26.87 14.73
N GLY A 587 -8.45 -26.33 14.35
CA GLY A 587 -8.36 -25.34 13.26
C GLY A 587 -8.59 -25.95 11.86
N SER A 588 -8.31 -27.25 11.70
CA SER A 588 -8.65 -28.00 10.47
C SER A 588 -10.07 -28.56 10.56
N ALA A 589 -10.53 -28.98 11.74
CA ALA A 589 -11.89 -29.45 11.93
C ALA A 589 -12.90 -28.31 11.79
N ILE A 590 -12.66 -27.12 12.34
CA ILE A 590 -13.51 -25.93 12.18
C ILE A 590 -13.50 -25.45 10.73
N ARG A 591 -12.36 -25.45 10.02
CA ARG A 591 -12.34 -25.19 8.56
C ARG A 591 -13.10 -26.25 7.76
N ARG A 592 -12.99 -27.53 8.17
CA ARG A 592 -13.68 -28.67 7.54
C ARG A 592 -15.15 -28.77 7.95
N GLU A 593 -15.57 -28.13 9.04
CA GLU A 593 -16.95 -28.05 9.52
C GLU A 593 -17.63 -26.76 9.00
N LEU A 594 -16.88 -25.67 8.82
CA LEU A 594 -17.27 -24.47 8.06
C LEU A 594 -17.43 -24.80 6.58
N SER A 595 -16.60 -25.69 6.01
CA SER A 595 -16.81 -26.21 4.66
C SER A 595 -17.98 -27.20 4.55
N LYS A 596 -18.51 -27.71 5.67
CA LYS A 596 -19.70 -28.60 5.73
C LYS A 596 -20.97 -27.86 6.13
N ARG A 597 -20.88 -26.68 6.75
CA ARG A 597 -22.01 -25.77 6.94
C ARG A 597 -22.32 -25.15 5.58
N SER A 598 -23.23 -25.82 4.91
CA SER A 598 -23.83 -25.45 3.65
C SER A 598 -24.10 -23.94 3.53
N VAL A 599 -23.64 -23.43 2.39
CA VAL A 599 -24.14 -22.41 1.44
C VAL A 599 -25.70 -22.27 1.35
N ALA A 600 -26.48 -22.86 2.26
CA ALA A 600 -27.92 -23.02 2.13
C ALA A 600 -28.77 -21.82 2.56
N ASP A 601 -28.21 -20.81 3.24
CA ASP A 601 -28.96 -19.65 3.74
C ASP A 601 -28.64 -18.33 3.02
N ALA A 602 -27.79 -18.34 1.98
CA ALA A 602 -27.70 -17.24 1.02
C ALA A 602 -28.75 -17.48 -0.08
N PRO A 603 -29.79 -16.63 -0.23
CA PRO A 603 -30.83 -16.82 -1.24
C PRO A 603 -30.30 -16.48 -2.65
N GLY A 604 -29.52 -17.39 -3.25
CA GLY A 604 -29.06 -17.24 -4.64
C GLY A 604 -27.95 -18.18 -5.11
N VAL A 605 -27.12 -18.71 -4.21
CA VAL A 605 -25.91 -19.45 -4.61
C VAL A 605 -26.14 -20.96 -4.63
N MET A 606 -26.78 -21.47 -5.69
CA MET A 606 -26.57 -22.87 -6.10
C MET A 606 -26.08 -22.90 -7.54
N PRO A 607 -24.99 -23.62 -7.86
CA PRO A 607 -24.67 -23.96 -9.24
C PRO A 607 -25.86 -24.74 -9.81
N LEU A 608 -26.40 -24.27 -10.92
CA LEU A 608 -27.34 -25.06 -11.71
C LEU A 608 -26.57 -26.29 -12.25
N GLU A 609 -26.66 -27.42 -11.56
CA GLU A 609 -26.59 -28.69 -12.27
C GLU A 609 -27.69 -28.65 -13.32
N VAL A 610 -27.31 -28.76 -14.60
CA VAL A 610 -28.24 -28.89 -15.72
C VAL A 610 -29.02 -30.17 -15.52
N ALA A 611 -30.09 -30.08 -14.74
CA ALA A 611 -31.09 -31.13 -14.63
C ALA A 611 -31.76 -31.21 -15.99
N ARG A 612 -31.33 -32.16 -16.82
CA ARG A 612 -32.10 -32.63 -17.98
C ARG A 612 -33.47 -33.09 -17.47
N THR A 613 -34.43 -32.18 -17.46
CA THR A 613 -35.83 -32.49 -17.20
C THR A 613 -36.35 -33.34 -18.36
N LYS A 614 -36.60 -34.62 -18.04
CA LYS A 614 -37.36 -35.51 -18.91
C LYS A 614 -38.77 -34.95 -19.08
N GLY A 615 -39.06 -34.49 -20.29
CA GLY A 615 -40.37 -34.53 -20.94
C GLY A 615 -41.54 -33.96 -20.15
N THR A 616 -41.77 -32.66 -20.30
CA THR A 616 -43.12 -32.08 -20.21
C THR A 616 -43.45 -31.42 -21.54
N LYS A 617 -44.61 -31.81 -22.07
CA LYS A 617 -45.12 -31.53 -23.40
C LYS A 617 -45.11 -30.03 -23.74
N ASP A 618 -44.63 -29.73 -24.94
CA ASP A 618 -44.74 -28.46 -25.63
C ASP A 618 -46.18 -27.94 -25.62
N GLY A 619 -46.37 -26.80 -24.97
CA GLY A 619 -47.60 -26.02 -24.99
C GLY A 619 -47.24 -24.55 -24.79
N GLU A 620 -47.20 -23.79 -25.88
CA GLU A 620 -47.28 -22.32 -25.98
C GLU A 620 -46.84 -21.50 -24.74
N GLN A 621 -45.56 -21.56 -24.39
CA GLN A 621 -44.92 -20.49 -23.63
C GLN A 621 -44.09 -19.67 -24.61
N GLY A 622 -44.51 -18.42 -24.88
CA GLY A 622 -43.68 -17.46 -25.58
C GLY A 622 -42.31 -17.35 -24.90
N LYS A 623 -41.23 -17.18 -25.68
CA LYS A 623 -39.87 -17.04 -25.17
C LYS A 623 -39.85 -15.99 -24.03
N ASN A 624 -39.58 -16.45 -22.81
CA ASN A 624 -39.50 -15.58 -21.65
C ASN A 624 -38.15 -14.86 -21.64
N ALA A 625 -38.09 -13.70 -22.29
CA ALA A 625 -36.87 -12.91 -22.46
C ALA A 625 -36.24 -12.49 -21.12
N ALA A 626 -37.05 -12.23 -20.10
CA ALA A 626 -36.57 -11.92 -18.76
C ALA A 626 -35.84 -13.12 -18.13
N TRP A 627 -36.40 -14.32 -18.24
CA TRP A 627 -35.74 -15.53 -17.73
C TRP A 627 -34.47 -15.90 -18.52
N GLU A 628 -34.48 -15.70 -19.84
CA GLU A 628 -33.29 -15.85 -20.68
C GLU A 628 -32.17 -14.89 -20.24
N SER A 629 -32.50 -13.63 -19.98
CA SER A 629 -31.55 -12.65 -19.44
C SER A 629 -31.01 -13.07 -18.07
N VAL A 630 -31.86 -13.60 -17.16
CA VAL A 630 -31.41 -14.14 -15.86
C VAL A 630 -30.39 -15.26 -16.03
N LEU A 631 -30.63 -16.20 -16.96
CA LEU A 631 -29.70 -17.30 -17.22
C LEU A 631 -28.37 -16.81 -17.79
N LEU A 632 -28.41 -15.83 -18.69
CA LEU A 632 -27.22 -15.23 -19.31
C LEU A 632 -26.42 -14.35 -18.33
N ALA A 633 -27.10 -13.56 -17.49
CA ALA A 633 -26.46 -12.77 -16.43
C ALA A 633 -25.75 -13.63 -15.38
N ARG A 634 -26.28 -14.84 -15.12
CA ARG A 634 -25.72 -15.82 -14.18
C ARG A 634 -24.71 -16.79 -14.82
N ASN A 635 -24.42 -16.63 -16.12
CA ASN A 635 -23.43 -17.47 -16.78
C ASN A 635 -22.06 -17.31 -16.10
N VAL A 636 -21.44 -18.43 -15.74
CA VAL A 636 -20.15 -18.43 -15.03
C VAL A 636 -19.00 -17.87 -15.86
N HIS A 637 -19.14 -17.84 -17.19
CA HIS A 637 -18.17 -17.30 -18.14
C HIS A 637 -18.47 -15.84 -18.53
N ARG A 638 -19.53 -15.22 -17.97
CA ARG A 638 -19.78 -13.79 -18.18
C ARG A 638 -18.62 -13.00 -17.58
N PRO A 639 -18.05 -12.01 -18.31
CA PRO A 639 -16.96 -11.20 -17.78
C PRO A 639 -17.41 -10.47 -16.52
N THR A 640 -16.59 -10.54 -15.48
CA THR A 640 -16.82 -9.83 -14.22
C THR A 640 -16.28 -8.41 -14.31
N ALA A 641 -16.60 -7.55 -13.33
CA ALA A 641 -16.21 -6.15 -13.36
C ALA A 641 -14.69 -5.93 -13.47
N LYS A 642 -13.87 -6.84 -12.93
CA LYS A 642 -12.41 -6.83 -13.08
C LYS A 642 -11.99 -6.86 -14.55
N TYR A 643 -12.63 -7.70 -15.38
CA TYR A 643 -12.34 -7.74 -16.81
C TYR A 643 -12.58 -6.37 -17.46
N TYR A 644 -13.68 -5.70 -17.10
CA TYR A 644 -13.97 -4.36 -17.62
C TYR A 644 -12.93 -3.34 -17.15
N ILE A 645 -12.58 -3.34 -15.87
CA ILE A 645 -11.53 -2.45 -15.33
C ILE A 645 -10.22 -2.66 -16.08
N ASP A 646 -9.75 -3.90 -16.19
CA ASP A 646 -8.50 -4.24 -16.88
C ASP A 646 -8.54 -3.85 -18.38
N SER A 647 -9.73 -3.83 -19.00
CA SER A 647 -9.91 -3.55 -20.42
C SER A 647 -10.11 -2.07 -20.77
N ILE A 648 -10.65 -1.26 -19.86
CA ILE A 648 -11.09 0.12 -20.15
C ILE A 648 -10.44 1.17 -19.27
N VAL A 649 -9.79 0.79 -18.17
CA VAL A 649 -9.17 1.69 -17.21
C VAL A 649 -7.65 1.57 -17.27
N ASP A 650 -7.02 2.58 -17.84
CA ASP A 650 -5.57 2.65 -17.90
C ASP A 650 -5.00 3.06 -16.54
N GLY A 651 -3.98 2.32 -16.07
CA GLY A 651 -3.24 2.72 -14.88
C GLY A 651 -4.00 2.58 -13.56
N PHE A 652 -4.92 1.63 -13.46
CA PHE A 652 -5.76 1.45 -12.28
C PHE A 652 -4.94 1.21 -11.00
N ILE A 653 -5.20 2.04 -9.99
CA ILE A 653 -4.67 1.90 -8.62
C ILE A 653 -5.84 1.46 -7.73
N GLU A 654 -5.82 0.21 -7.30
CA GLU A 654 -6.79 -0.32 -6.32
C GLU A 654 -6.56 0.30 -4.93
N LEU A 655 -7.65 0.66 -4.26
CA LEU A 655 -7.65 1.29 -2.95
C LEU A 655 -8.50 0.49 -1.97
N HIS A 656 -7.89 -0.07 -0.94
CA HIS A 656 -8.51 -0.99 0.01
C HIS A 656 -9.10 -0.29 1.25
N GLY A 657 -10.01 -0.99 1.91
CA GLY A 657 -10.40 -0.77 3.30
C GLY A 657 -11.43 0.32 3.53
N ASP A 658 -12.34 0.10 4.48
CA ASP A 658 -13.28 1.11 4.94
C ASP A 658 -12.72 2.06 6.03
N ARG A 659 -11.48 1.81 6.48
CA ARG A 659 -10.79 2.49 7.59
C ARG A 659 -11.47 2.35 8.95
N ALA A 660 -12.36 1.38 9.11
CA ALA A 660 -13.13 1.17 10.34
C ALA A 660 -13.10 -0.28 10.82
N PHE A 661 -13.31 -1.25 9.94
CA PHE A 661 -13.43 -2.66 10.29
C PHE A 661 -12.67 -3.59 9.33
N GLY A 662 -12.74 -3.36 8.02
CA GLY A 662 -12.24 -4.33 7.04
C GLY A 662 -12.17 -3.82 5.60
N ASP A 663 -11.46 -4.59 4.77
CA ASP A 663 -11.58 -4.50 3.32
C ASP A 663 -12.54 -5.58 2.82
N ASP A 664 -13.47 -5.22 1.93
CA ASP A 664 -14.44 -6.14 1.34
C ASP A 664 -14.09 -6.41 -0.12
N GLY A 665 -13.67 -7.64 -0.41
CA GLY A 665 -13.29 -8.08 -1.75
C GLY A 665 -14.45 -8.11 -2.75
N ALA A 666 -15.70 -8.05 -2.29
CA ALA A 666 -16.87 -7.87 -3.16
C ALA A 666 -16.89 -6.50 -3.84
N ILE A 667 -16.14 -5.51 -3.32
CA ILE A 667 -15.98 -4.19 -3.92
C ILE A 667 -14.53 -3.98 -4.38
N LEU A 668 -14.34 -4.02 -5.69
CA LEU A 668 -13.11 -3.60 -6.37
C LEU A 668 -13.21 -2.10 -6.68
N ALA A 669 -12.38 -1.28 -6.05
CA ALA A 669 -12.50 0.17 -6.19
C ALA A 669 -11.13 0.86 -6.17
N GLY A 670 -11.02 1.96 -6.92
CA GLY A 670 -9.74 2.62 -7.14
C GLY A 670 -9.83 3.83 -8.05
N ILE A 671 -8.67 4.30 -8.50
CA ILE A 671 -8.53 5.45 -9.40
C ILE A 671 -7.75 5.07 -10.65
N GLY A 672 -8.02 5.74 -11.77
CA GLY A 672 -7.31 5.49 -13.03
C GLY A 672 -7.79 6.43 -14.12
N TRP A 673 -7.49 6.07 -15.38
CA TRP A 673 -7.85 6.87 -16.55
C TRP A 673 -8.80 6.09 -17.46
N ILE A 674 -9.84 6.75 -17.97
CA ILE A 674 -10.67 6.22 -19.06
C ILE A 674 -10.60 7.23 -20.21
N GLN A 675 -9.91 6.87 -21.30
CA GLN A 675 -9.78 7.73 -22.50
C GLN A 675 -9.33 9.16 -22.16
N GLY A 676 -8.35 9.30 -21.26
CA GLY A 676 -7.79 10.58 -20.84
C GLY A 676 -8.57 11.30 -19.71
N TYR A 677 -9.72 10.78 -19.28
CA TYR A 677 -10.42 11.30 -18.10
C TYR A 677 -9.92 10.62 -16.82
N PRO A 678 -9.47 11.37 -15.80
CA PRO A 678 -9.21 10.79 -14.50
C PRO A 678 -10.55 10.41 -13.84
N VAL A 679 -10.66 9.19 -13.33
CA VAL A 679 -11.91 8.68 -12.75
C VAL A 679 -11.66 7.94 -11.44
N THR A 680 -12.66 7.95 -10.57
CA THR A 680 -12.79 6.95 -9.50
C THR A 680 -13.72 5.85 -10.00
N VAL A 681 -13.27 4.59 -9.97
CA VAL A 681 -14.07 3.43 -10.37
C VAL A 681 -14.43 2.63 -9.13
N ILE A 682 -15.70 2.24 -9.01
CA ILE A 682 -16.24 1.42 -7.91
C ILE A 682 -17.04 0.29 -8.54
N ALA A 683 -16.65 -0.95 -8.27
CA ALA A 683 -17.21 -2.10 -8.94
C ALA A 683 -17.58 -3.22 -7.96
N GLU A 684 -18.74 -3.83 -8.17
CA GLU A 684 -19.08 -5.10 -7.54
C GLU A 684 -18.41 -6.24 -8.32
N GLU A 685 -17.58 -7.03 -7.65
CA GLU A 685 -16.77 -8.06 -8.29
C GLU A 685 -17.14 -9.45 -7.78
N LYS A 686 -17.64 -10.30 -8.69
CA LYS A 686 -18.05 -11.67 -8.36
C LYS A 686 -16.89 -12.65 -8.23
N GLY A 687 -15.78 -12.45 -8.93
CA GLY A 687 -14.69 -13.42 -9.07
C GLY A 687 -14.87 -14.33 -10.29
N GLU A 688 -13.77 -14.56 -11.02
CA GLU A 688 -13.75 -15.37 -12.25
C GLU A 688 -13.85 -16.88 -11.98
N ASP A 689 -13.32 -17.34 -10.84
CA ASP A 689 -13.30 -18.75 -10.43
C ASP A 689 -13.94 -18.96 -9.05
N LEU A 690 -14.11 -20.22 -8.65
CA LEU A 690 -14.78 -20.57 -7.38
C LEU A 690 -14.04 -20.03 -6.15
N ASN A 691 -12.70 -20.04 -6.14
CA ASN A 691 -11.94 -19.55 -4.99
C ASN A 691 -12.11 -18.04 -4.87
N GLN A 692 -11.99 -17.32 -5.99
CA GLN A 692 -12.21 -15.87 -6.02
C GLN A 692 -13.65 -15.51 -5.64
N ARG A 693 -14.64 -16.27 -6.11
CA ARG A 693 -16.04 -16.08 -5.74
C ARG A 693 -16.29 -16.21 -4.25
N ILE A 694 -15.66 -17.18 -3.60
CA ILE A 694 -15.76 -17.32 -2.14
C ILE A 694 -15.12 -16.12 -1.45
N THR A 695 -13.90 -15.72 -1.85
CA THR A 695 -13.19 -14.59 -1.25
C THR A 695 -13.92 -13.26 -1.44
N ARG A 696 -14.59 -13.07 -2.57
CA ARG A 696 -15.34 -11.86 -2.91
C ARG A 696 -16.82 -11.96 -2.61
N ASN A 697 -17.22 -12.95 -1.81
CA ASN A 697 -18.59 -13.17 -1.39
C ASN A 697 -19.60 -13.19 -2.55
N PHE A 698 -19.22 -13.75 -3.70
CA PHE A 698 -20.01 -13.84 -4.92
C PHE A 698 -20.52 -12.47 -5.42
N GLY A 699 -19.78 -11.40 -5.13
CA GLY A 699 -20.15 -10.02 -5.47
C GLY A 699 -21.25 -9.46 -4.59
N CYS A 700 -21.54 -10.07 -3.43
CA CYS A 700 -22.51 -9.57 -2.45
C CYS A 700 -21.78 -8.75 -1.36
N PRO A 701 -21.81 -7.41 -1.40
CA PRO A 701 -21.03 -6.61 -0.46
C PRO A 701 -21.55 -6.72 0.98
N GLN A 702 -20.61 -6.74 1.91
CA GLN A 702 -20.82 -6.53 3.35
C GLN A 702 -20.87 -5.02 3.65
N PRO A 703 -21.18 -4.59 4.89
CA PRO A 703 -21.28 -3.16 5.21
C PRO A 703 -19.99 -2.40 4.91
N GLU A 704 -18.85 -3.05 5.09
CA GLU A 704 -17.51 -2.53 4.82
C GLU A 704 -17.33 -2.16 3.33
N GLY A 705 -17.86 -2.96 2.40
CA GLY A 705 -17.80 -2.65 0.97
C GLY A 705 -18.53 -1.37 0.60
N TYR A 706 -19.70 -1.14 1.21
CA TYR A 706 -20.44 0.11 1.03
C TYR A 706 -19.74 1.30 1.70
N ARG A 707 -19.11 1.12 2.87
CA ARG A 707 -18.31 2.19 3.50
C ARG A 707 -17.06 2.53 2.69
N LYS A 708 -16.35 1.52 2.16
CA LYS A 708 -15.24 1.68 1.21
C LYS A 708 -15.68 2.47 -0.01
N SER A 709 -16.82 2.13 -0.59
CA SER A 709 -17.44 2.83 -1.71
C SER A 709 -17.70 4.31 -1.36
N LEU A 710 -18.41 4.57 -0.27
CA LEU A 710 -18.73 5.92 0.20
C LEU A 710 -17.47 6.78 0.45
N ARG A 711 -16.45 6.21 1.10
CA ARG A 711 -15.17 6.87 1.34
C ARG A 711 -14.51 7.32 0.04
N LEU A 712 -14.45 6.44 -0.96
CA LEU A 712 -13.84 6.74 -2.26
C LEU A 712 -14.67 7.71 -3.10
N MET A 713 -16.00 7.65 -3.00
CA MET A 713 -16.89 8.65 -3.60
C MET A 713 -16.67 10.04 -3.02
N LYS A 714 -16.53 10.15 -1.68
CA LYS A 714 -16.22 11.42 -1.00
C LYS A 714 -14.83 11.95 -1.37
N GLN A 715 -13.86 11.06 -1.52
CA GLN A 715 -12.54 11.41 -2.04
C GLN A 715 -12.64 11.95 -3.48
N ALA A 716 -13.41 11.31 -4.36
CA ALA A 716 -13.62 11.77 -5.73
C ALA A 716 -14.26 13.18 -5.76
N GLU A 717 -15.29 13.41 -4.94
CA GLU A 717 -15.94 14.71 -4.76
C GLU A 717 -14.96 15.79 -4.30
N LYS A 718 -14.11 15.49 -3.30
CA LYS A 718 -13.07 16.42 -2.81
C LYS A 718 -12.19 16.94 -3.95
N PHE A 719 -11.84 16.07 -4.91
CA PHE A 719 -10.94 16.42 -6.03
C PHE A 719 -11.65 16.82 -7.32
N GLY A 720 -12.99 16.81 -7.35
CA GLY A 720 -13.75 17.09 -8.57
C GLY A 720 -13.67 15.98 -9.63
N ARG A 721 -13.32 14.75 -9.23
CA ARG A 721 -13.10 13.62 -10.12
C ARG A 721 -14.42 12.85 -10.36
N PRO A 722 -14.81 12.56 -11.61
CA PRO A 722 -15.99 11.76 -11.92
C PRO A 722 -15.95 10.35 -11.30
N ILE A 723 -17.13 9.79 -11.03
CA ILE A 723 -17.31 8.47 -10.45
C ILE A 723 -17.97 7.55 -11.48
N VAL A 724 -17.39 6.36 -11.68
CA VAL A 724 -17.92 5.30 -12.52
C VAL A 724 -18.23 4.09 -11.65
N CYS A 725 -19.49 3.65 -11.66
CA CYS A 725 -19.95 2.49 -10.92
C CYS A 725 -20.21 1.31 -11.88
N LEU A 726 -19.63 0.16 -11.61
CA LEU A 726 -19.90 -1.09 -12.34
C LEU A 726 -20.66 -2.04 -11.41
N VAL A 727 -21.91 -2.33 -11.75
CA VAL A 727 -22.85 -3.06 -10.89
C VAL A 727 -22.98 -4.50 -11.40
N ASP A 728 -22.66 -5.45 -10.52
CA ASP A 728 -22.81 -6.88 -10.79
C ASP A 728 -22.96 -7.66 -9.47
N THR A 729 -24.13 -7.51 -8.84
CA THR A 729 -24.46 -8.14 -7.57
C THR A 729 -25.84 -8.79 -7.60
N GLN A 730 -25.98 -9.90 -6.86
CA GLN A 730 -27.28 -10.47 -6.51
C GLN A 730 -27.98 -9.70 -5.39
N GLY A 731 -27.25 -8.79 -4.75
CA GLY A 731 -27.70 -7.94 -3.67
C GLY A 731 -26.69 -7.93 -2.54
N ALA A 732 -27.00 -7.11 -1.54
CA ALA A 732 -26.19 -7.02 -0.33
C ALA A 732 -26.14 -8.37 0.40
N TYR A 733 -25.02 -8.67 1.04
CA TYR A 733 -24.93 -9.86 1.89
C TYR A 733 -25.94 -9.77 3.04
N CYS A 734 -26.72 -10.84 3.23
CA CYS A 734 -27.84 -10.90 4.18
C CYS A 734 -27.58 -11.86 5.36
N GLY A 735 -26.35 -11.85 5.89
CA GLY A 735 -25.96 -12.64 7.06
C GLY A 735 -26.09 -11.88 8.39
N MET A 736 -26.13 -12.61 9.51
CA MET A 736 -26.25 -12.03 10.85
C MET A 736 -25.12 -11.04 11.15
N GLU A 737 -23.90 -11.35 10.73
CA GLU A 737 -22.74 -10.51 10.99
C GLU A 737 -22.81 -9.17 10.23
N ALA A 738 -23.45 -9.15 9.06
CA ALA A 738 -23.66 -7.90 8.31
C ALA A 738 -24.72 -7.02 8.97
N GLU A 739 -25.78 -7.62 9.53
CA GLU A 739 -26.78 -6.88 10.31
C GLU A 739 -26.17 -6.27 11.58
N GLU A 740 -25.37 -7.04 12.33
CA GLU A 740 -24.68 -6.57 13.53
C GLU A 740 -23.73 -5.40 13.26
N ARG A 741 -23.17 -5.34 12.05
CA ARG A 741 -22.29 -4.27 11.60
C ARG A 741 -23.01 -3.18 10.81
N GLY A 742 -24.34 -3.21 10.70
CA GLY A 742 -25.14 -2.10 10.15
C GLY A 742 -25.26 -2.07 8.63
N GLN A 743 -25.59 -3.20 7.99
CA GLN A 743 -25.79 -3.31 6.53
C GLN A 743 -26.80 -2.29 5.98
N GLY A 744 -27.97 -2.19 6.61
CA GLY A 744 -29.00 -1.24 6.20
C GLY A 744 -28.52 0.22 6.29
N ASN A 745 -27.75 0.57 7.33
CA ASN A 745 -27.17 1.89 7.49
C ASN A 745 -26.16 2.20 6.39
N ALA A 746 -25.24 1.27 6.11
CA ALA A 746 -24.21 1.47 5.10
C ALA A 746 -24.81 1.68 3.69
N ILE A 747 -25.86 0.92 3.34
CA ILE A 747 -26.62 1.12 2.09
C ILE A 747 -27.30 2.48 2.08
N ALA A 748 -28.02 2.83 3.15
CA ALA A 748 -28.75 4.11 3.25
C ALA A 748 -27.81 5.32 3.13
N GLU A 749 -26.63 5.26 3.76
CA GLU A 749 -25.60 6.30 3.68
C GLU A 749 -25.06 6.47 2.25
N ASN A 750 -24.88 5.37 1.49
CA ASN A 750 -24.48 5.44 0.08
C ASN A 750 -25.55 6.09 -0.78
N LEU A 751 -26.82 5.73 -0.59
CA LEU A 751 -27.94 6.33 -1.33
C LEU A 751 -28.04 7.84 -1.11
N VAL A 752 -27.92 8.28 0.15
CA VAL A 752 -27.91 9.70 0.51
C VAL A 752 -26.71 10.42 -0.09
N ALA A 753 -25.52 9.82 -0.02
CA ALA A 753 -24.31 10.41 -0.56
C ALA A 753 -24.37 10.57 -2.08
N LEU A 754 -24.73 9.51 -2.81
CA LEU A 754 -24.86 9.56 -4.27
C LEU A 754 -25.90 10.58 -4.74
N ALA A 755 -27.01 10.73 -4.01
CA ALA A 755 -27.96 11.80 -4.30
C ALA A 755 -27.31 13.19 -4.17
N GLY A 756 -26.49 13.40 -3.13
CA GLY A 756 -25.86 14.69 -2.81
C GLY A 756 -24.54 15.00 -3.51
N ILE A 757 -23.89 14.04 -4.17
CA ILE A 757 -22.52 14.20 -4.68
C ILE A 757 -22.37 15.30 -5.76
N GLU A 758 -21.33 16.11 -5.68
CA GLU A 758 -21.17 17.27 -6.57
C GLU A 758 -20.52 16.96 -7.93
N VAL A 759 -20.04 15.73 -8.13
CA VAL A 759 -19.35 15.29 -9.37
C VAL A 759 -20.25 14.38 -10.22
N PRO A 760 -19.93 14.21 -11.53
CA PRO A 760 -20.65 13.27 -12.38
C PRO A 760 -20.57 11.84 -11.84
N VAL A 761 -21.71 11.15 -11.82
CA VAL A 761 -21.80 9.72 -11.47
C VAL A 761 -22.41 8.96 -12.65
N ILE A 762 -21.71 7.97 -13.18
CA ILE A 762 -22.17 7.11 -14.27
C ILE A 762 -22.17 5.67 -13.78
N SER A 763 -23.31 4.98 -13.88
CA SER A 763 -23.45 3.59 -13.43
C SER A 763 -23.78 2.67 -14.61
N VAL A 764 -23.18 1.48 -14.65
CA VAL A 764 -23.48 0.47 -15.66
C VAL A 764 -23.72 -0.87 -14.98
N VAL A 765 -24.89 -1.48 -15.20
CA VAL A 765 -25.18 -2.85 -14.74
C VAL A 765 -24.66 -3.82 -15.79
N LEU A 766 -23.67 -4.61 -15.40
CA LEU A 766 -22.96 -5.54 -16.27
C LEU A 766 -23.62 -6.91 -16.28
N GLY A 767 -24.17 -7.36 -15.16
CA GLY A 767 -24.78 -8.68 -15.02
C GLY A 767 -26.04 -8.62 -14.19
N GLU A 768 -25.92 -8.89 -12.89
CA GLU A 768 -27.04 -8.81 -11.96
C GLU A 768 -27.06 -7.45 -11.24
N GLY A 769 -28.23 -6.84 -11.15
CA GLY A 769 -28.54 -5.74 -10.26
C GLY A 769 -29.55 -6.22 -9.22
N GLY A 770 -29.08 -6.56 -8.03
CA GLY A 770 -29.93 -7.07 -6.96
C GLY A 770 -30.28 -6.02 -5.91
N SER A 771 -31.57 -5.68 -5.82
CA SER A 771 -32.20 -4.99 -4.69
C SER A 771 -31.48 -3.70 -4.26
N GLY A 772 -31.52 -3.38 -2.97
CA GLY A 772 -30.82 -2.25 -2.37
C GLY A 772 -29.29 -2.32 -2.49
N GLY A 773 -28.72 -3.51 -2.69
CA GLY A 773 -27.27 -3.66 -2.85
C GLY A 773 -26.76 -3.01 -4.13
N ALA A 774 -27.35 -3.40 -5.28
CA ALA A 774 -27.07 -2.76 -6.56
C ALA A 774 -27.46 -1.27 -6.57
N LEU A 775 -28.60 -0.92 -5.94
CA LEU A 775 -29.07 0.46 -5.89
C LEU A 775 -28.07 1.37 -5.17
N ALA A 776 -27.34 0.86 -4.17
CA ALA A 776 -26.32 1.61 -3.45
C ALA A 776 -25.18 2.12 -4.34
N LEU A 777 -25.03 1.60 -5.57
CA LEU A 777 -24.06 2.07 -6.58
C LEU A 777 -24.72 2.56 -7.88
N ALA A 778 -26.03 2.39 -8.04
CA ALA A 778 -26.78 2.75 -9.25
C ALA A 778 -27.51 4.12 -9.17
N VAL A 779 -27.29 4.92 -8.11
CA VAL A 779 -27.79 6.30 -8.01
C VAL A 779 -26.90 7.25 -8.82
N GLY A 780 -26.97 7.12 -10.15
CA GLY A 780 -26.17 7.88 -11.11
C GLY A 780 -26.92 9.00 -11.84
N ASN A 781 -26.16 9.91 -12.45
CA ASN A 781 -26.62 10.89 -13.45
C ASN A 781 -26.98 10.21 -14.79
N ARG A 782 -26.28 9.12 -15.09
CA ARG A 782 -26.50 8.22 -16.23
C ARG A 782 -26.40 6.80 -15.72
N VAL A 783 -27.33 5.95 -16.14
CA VAL A 783 -27.44 4.54 -15.78
C VAL A 783 -27.77 3.74 -17.03
N ALA A 784 -26.93 2.77 -17.35
CA ALA A 784 -27.17 1.85 -18.46
C ALA A 784 -27.13 0.40 -17.97
N MET A 785 -27.71 -0.49 -18.76
CA MET A 785 -27.59 -1.93 -18.56
C MET A 785 -27.06 -2.57 -19.83
N GLN A 786 -26.18 -3.57 -19.71
CA GLN A 786 -25.89 -4.43 -20.85
C GLN A 786 -27.12 -5.26 -21.25
N LYS A 787 -27.20 -5.64 -22.52
CA LYS A 787 -28.39 -6.27 -23.13
C LYS A 787 -28.99 -7.40 -22.31
N HIS A 788 -28.17 -8.30 -21.77
CA HIS A 788 -28.62 -9.45 -21.02
C HIS A 788 -28.43 -9.29 -19.50
N ALA A 789 -28.13 -8.08 -19.02
CA ALA A 789 -28.15 -7.77 -17.60
C ALA A 789 -29.58 -7.75 -17.07
N VAL A 790 -29.74 -7.97 -15.76
CA VAL A 790 -31.03 -7.98 -15.07
C VAL A 790 -31.03 -7.03 -13.89
N TYR A 791 -32.13 -6.32 -13.67
CA TYR A 791 -32.30 -5.45 -12.50
C TYR A 791 -33.57 -5.84 -11.74
N SER A 792 -33.49 -6.02 -10.43
CA SER A 792 -34.60 -6.60 -9.66
C SER A 792 -34.68 -6.09 -8.23
N VAL A 793 -35.91 -6.08 -7.68
CA VAL A 793 -36.15 -5.81 -6.25
C VAL A 793 -35.72 -6.99 -5.36
N LEU A 794 -35.79 -8.20 -5.91
CA LEU A 794 -35.48 -9.47 -5.28
C LEU A 794 -35.21 -10.52 -6.37
N SER A 795 -34.47 -11.58 -6.05
CA SER A 795 -34.29 -12.71 -6.96
C SER A 795 -35.63 -13.32 -7.41
N PRO A 796 -35.76 -13.83 -8.65
CA PRO A 796 -36.97 -14.50 -9.13
C PRO A 796 -37.40 -15.66 -8.25
N GLU A 797 -36.43 -16.41 -7.73
CA GLU A 797 -36.66 -17.50 -6.80
C GLU A 797 -37.23 -17.00 -5.47
N GLY A 798 -36.70 -15.90 -4.95
CA GLY A 798 -37.17 -15.26 -3.73
C GLY A 798 -38.60 -14.73 -3.89
N PHE A 799 -38.89 -14.04 -4.99
CA PHE A 799 -40.22 -13.53 -5.31
C PHE A 799 -41.25 -14.66 -5.37
N ALA A 800 -40.96 -15.71 -6.14
CA ALA A 800 -41.87 -16.85 -6.33
C ALA A 800 -42.10 -17.61 -5.01
N SER A 801 -41.05 -17.76 -4.19
CA SER A 801 -41.16 -18.36 -2.86
C SER A 801 -41.98 -17.51 -1.89
N ILE A 802 -41.81 -16.20 -1.86
CA ILE A 802 -42.48 -15.31 -0.90
C ILE A 802 -43.95 -15.10 -1.27
N LEU A 803 -44.24 -14.71 -2.51
CA LEU A 803 -45.57 -14.30 -2.95
C LEU A 803 -46.43 -15.47 -3.43
N TRP A 804 -45.85 -16.44 -4.12
CA TRP A 804 -46.59 -17.58 -4.68
C TRP A 804 -46.42 -18.87 -3.89
N LYS A 805 -45.55 -18.87 -2.86
CA LYS A 805 -45.21 -20.06 -2.06
C LYS A 805 -44.71 -21.24 -2.92
N ASP A 806 -44.15 -20.93 -4.09
CA ASP A 806 -43.68 -21.91 -5.05
C ASP A 806 -42.44 -21.40 -5.79
N ARG A 807 -41.26 -21.90 -5.38
CA ARG A 807 -39.97 -21.51 -5.96
C ARG A 807 -39.80 -21.97 -7.40
N SER A 808 -40.51 -23.00 -7.84
CA SER A 808 -40.37 -23.56 -9.20
C SER A 808 -40.87 -22.60 -10.29
N ARG A 809 -41.67 -21.60 -9.90
CA ARG A 809 -42.22 -20.55 -10.77
C ARG A 809 -41.28 -19.36 -10.98
N ALA A 810 -39.98 -19.52 -10.73
CA ALA A 810 -38.98 -18.45 -10.88
C ALA A 810 -38.97 -17.81 -12.28
N ALA A 811 -39.10 -18.60 -13.35
CA ALA A 811 -39.17 -18.06 -14.71
C ALA A 811 -40.38 -17.13 -14.89
N GLU A 812 -41.56 -17.54 -14.43
CA GLU A 812 -42.76 -16.71 -14.46
C GLU A 812 -42.58 -15.45 -13.60
N ALA A 813 -41.93 -15.56 -12.44
CA ALA A 813 -41.65 -14.43 -11.56
C ALA A 813 -40.71 -13.41 -12.22
N ALA A 814 -39.68 -13.85 -12.94
CA ALA A 814 -38.77 -12.97 -13.66
C ALA A 814 -39.51 -12.12 -14.70
N ALA A 815 -40.45 -12.71 -15.44
CA ALA A 815 -41.27 -11.99 -16.42
C ALA A 815 -42.23 -10.99 -15.75
N VAL A 816 -42.88 -11.40 -14.64
CA VAL A 816 -43.80 -10.52 -13.90
C VAL A 816 -43.08 -9.31 -13.29
N MET A 817 -41.84 -9.50 -12.84
CA MET A 817 -41.01 -8.42 -12.28
C MET A 817 -40.37 -7.50 -13.33
N LYS A 818 -40.47 -7.84 -14.62
CA LYS A 818 -39.91 -7.04 -15.73
C LYS A 818 -38.41 -6.73 -15.56
N MET A 819 -37.62 -7.78 -15.37
CA MET A 819 -36.22 -7.66 -14.94
C MET A 819 -35.23 -7.38 -16.08
N SER A 820 -35.63 -7.48 -17.34
CA SER A 820 -34.68 -7.35 -18.47
C SER A 820 -34.26 -5.89 -18.72
N ALA A 821 -33.10 -5.70 -19.36
CA ALA A 821 -32.60 -4.38 -19.72
C ALA A 821 -33.59 -3.58 -20.60
N ASP A 822 -34.22 -4.22 -21.58
CA ASP A 822 -35.20 -3.55 -22.46
C ASP A 822 -36.40 -3.05 -21.65
N GLU A 823 -36.96 -3.88 -20.76
CA GLU A 823 -38.09 -3.50 -19.93
C GLU A 823 -37.73 -2.39 -18.95
N ALA A 824 -36.54 -2.44 -18.34
CA ALA A 824 -36.04 -1.37 -17.47
C ALA A 824 -35.89 -0.04 -18.23
N CYS A 825 -35.46 -0.09 -19.49
CA CYS A 825 -35.37 1.07 -20.37
C CYS A 825 -36.74 1.61 -20.78
N GLU A 826 -37.69 0.74 -21.13
CA GLU A 826 -39.08 1.11 -21.43
C GLU A 826 -39.79 1.76 -20.23
N MET A 827 -39.47 1.31 -19.01
CA MET A 827 -39.95 1.91 -17.77
C MET A 827 -39.26 3.23 -17.40
N GLY A 828 -38.21 3.62 -18.14
CA GLY A 828 -37.41 4.82 -17.88
C GLY A 828 -36.54 4.72 -16.63
N ILE A 829 -36.31 3.51 -16.11
CA ILE A 829 -35.42 3.25 -14.97
C ILE A 829 -33.98 3.44 -15.39
N ILE A 830 -33.62 3.10 -16.63
CA ILE A 830 -32.30 3.33 -17.21
C ILE A 830 -32.41 4.16 -18.48
N GLU A 831 -31.32 4.81 -18.87
CA GLU A 831 -31.30 5.65 -20.07
C GLU A 831 -31.02 4.87 -21.36
N GLU A 832 -30.28 3.75 -21.27
CA GLU A 832 -29.81 3.05 -22.46
C GLU A 832 -29.50 1.56 -22.20
N VAL A 833 -29.87 0.72 -23.17
CA VAL A 833 -29.44 -0.69 -23.24
C VAL A 833 -28.20 -0.80 -24.13
N LEU A 834 -27.10 -1.26 -23.55
CA LEU A 834 -25.82 -1.40 -24.26
C LEU A 834 -25.76 -2.74 -24.98
N SER A 835 -25.37 -2.72 -26.25
CA SER A 835 -25.11 -3.93 -27.02
C SER A 835 -23.94 -4.72 -26.42
N GLU A 836 -24.06 -6.05 -26.42
CA GLU A 836 -22.97 -6.98 -26.09
C GLU A 836 -22.27 -7.52 -27.36
N GLY A 837 -22.69 -7.07 -28.54
CA GLY A 837 -22.26 -7.59 -29.85
C GLY A 837 -23.31 -8.48 -30.49
N THR A 838 -22.89 -9.36 -31.41
CA THR A 838 -23.80 -10.31 -32.09
C THR A 838 -24.23 -11.48 -31.19
N GLU A 839 -23.37 -11.83 -30.23
CA GLU A 839 -23.53 -12.86 -29.21
C GLU A 839 -23.42 -12.23 -27.81
N PRO A 840 -23.85 -12.91 -26.73
CA PRO A 840 -23.78 -12.38 -25.38
C PRO A 840 -22.34 -12.12 -24.89
N ALA A 841 -22.20 -11.32 -23.83
CA ALA A 841 -20.90 -10.83 -23.34
C ALA A 841 -19.85 -11.90 -22.99
N HIS A 842 -20.27 -13.14 -22.69
CA HIS A 842 -19.33 -14.25 -22.44
C HIS A 842 -18.69 -14.80 -23.72
N GLU A 843 -19.29 -14.55 -24.88
CA GLU A 843 -18.75 -14.90 -26.20
C GLU A 843 -18.11 -13.68 -26.89
N ASN A 844 -18.55 -12.45 -26.56
CA ASN A 844 -18.02 -11.20 -27.12
C ASN A 844 -17.55 -10.19 -26.03
N PRO A 845 -16.59 -10.56 -25.17
CA PRO A 845 -16.22 -9.75 -24.01
C PRO A 845 -15.57 -8.40 -24.40
N GLU A 846 -14.77 -8.37 -25.49
CA GLU A 846 -14.08 -7.16 -25.97
C GLU A 846 -15.06 -6.11 -26.49
N GLU A 847 -16.03 -6.52 -27.32
CA GLU A 847 -17.04 -5.61 -27.86
C GLU A 847 -17.98 -5.11 -26.75
N ALA A 848 -18.36 -5.98 -25.82
CA ALA A 848 -19.14 -5.63 -24.65
C ALA A 848 -18.41 -4.57 -23.79
N ALA A 849 -17.10 -4.73 -23.53
CA ALA A 849 -16.30 -3.75 -22.80
C ALA A 849 -16.13 -2.42 -23.56
N ALA A 850 -15.92 -2.48 -24.88
CA ALA A 850 -15.82 -1.29 -25.72
C ALA A 850 -17.12 -0.45 -25.69
N ASN A 851 -18.28 -1.10 -25.77
CA ASN A 851 -19.58 -0.40 -25.69
C ASN A 851 -19.83 0.24 -24.31
N VAL A 852 -19.39 -0.42 -23.23
CA VAL A 852 -19.43 0.14 -21.87
C VAL A 852 -18.53 1.38 -21.77
N ARG A 853 -17.28 1.30 -22.27
CA ARG A 853 -16.36 2.43 -22.32
C ARG A 853 -16.95 3.61 -23.09
N ASP A 854 -17.53 3.35 -24.26
CA ASP A 854 -18.05 4.40 -25.13
C ASP A 854 -19.26 5.12 -24.50
N PHE A 855 -20.13 4.39 -23.79
CA PHE A 855 -21.19 4.98 -22.97
C PHE A 855 -20.64 5.86 -21.85
N ILE A 856 -19.64 5.37 -21.10
CA ILE A 856 -19.00 6.12 -20.02
C ILE A 856 -18.39 7.42 -20.57
N VAL A 857 -17.60 7.35 -21.65
CA VAL A 857 -16.94 8.53 -22.24
C VAL A 857 -17.96 9.54 -22.76
N ARG A 858 -19.05 9.09 -23.40
CA ARG A 858 -20.15 9.96 -23.81
C ARG A 858 -20.78 10.65 -22.60
N GLY A 859 -21.08 9.90 -21.54
CA GLY A 859 -21.62 10.44 -20.29
C GLY A 859 -20.67 11.47 -19.64
N LEU A 860 -19.38 11.19 -19.58
CA LEU A 860 -18.38 12.11 -19.02
C LEU A 860 -18.32 13.43 -19.81
N ARG A 861 -18.38 13.34 -21.15
CA ARG A 861 -18.41 14.52 -22.03
C ARG A 861 -19.67 15.37 -21.86
N GLU A 862 -20.83 14.72 -21.68
CA GLU A 862 -22.11 15.42 -21.48
C GLU A 862 -22.23 16.05 -20.10
N LEU A 863 -21.78 15.34 -19.05
CA LEU A 863 -21.94 15.76 -17.66
C LEU A 863 -20.82 16.69 -17.19
N GLY A 864 -19.63 16.63 -17.80
CA GLY A 864 -18.47 17.45 -17.43
C GLY A 864 -18.77 18.96 -17.37
N PRO A 865 -19.46 19.56 -18.36
CA PRO A 865 -19.78 20.98 -18.34
C PRO A 865 -20.82 21.40 -17.28
N MET A 866 -21.57 20.46 -16.70
CA MET A 866 -22.64 20.76 -15.76
C MET A 866 -22.08 21.22 -14.40
N SER A 867 -22.80 22.15 -13.77
CA SER A 867 -22.54 22.59 -12.40
C SER A 867 -22.94 21.52 -11.38
N ALA A 868 -22.39 21.62 -10.16
CA ALA A 868 -22.72 20.72 -9.05
C ALA A 868 -24.23 20.70 -8.75
N GLU A 869 -24.90 21.86 -8.84
CA GLU A 869 -26.34 21.96 -8.63
C GLU A 869 -27.13 21.23 -9.72
N GLU A 870 -26.77 21.43 -10.99
CA GLU A 870 -27.43 20.73 -12.11
C GLU A 870 -27.25 19.22 -12.02
N LEU A 871 -26.06 18.74 -11.64
CA LEU A 871 -25.79 17.32 -11.44
C LEU A 871 -26.68 16.71 -10.34
N ARG A 872 -26.80 17.38 -9.18
CA ARG A 872 -27.70 16.93 -8.10
C ARG A 872 -29.17 16.98 -8.51
N ASN A 873 -29.60 18.07 -9.15
CA ASN A 873 -30.98 18.26 -9.58
C ASN A 873 -31.36 17.21 -10.64
N GLN A 874 -30.45 16.87 -11.56
CA GLN A 874 -30.68 15.81 -12.54
C GLN A 874 -30.91 14.45 -11.86
N ARG A 875 -30.08 14.07 -10.88
CA ARG A 875 -30.27 12.82 -10.12
C ARG A 875 -31.57 12.84 -9.33
N TYR A 876 -31.86 13.93 -8.61
CA TYR A 876 -33.11 14.08 -7.87
C TYR A 876 -34.34 13.94 -8.78
N ALA A 877 -34.37 14.67 -9.89
CA ALA A 877 -35.47 14.64 -10.85
C ALA A 877 -35.65 13.26 -11.49
N ARG A 878 -34.56 12.52 -11.75
CA ARG A 878 -34.62 11.15 -12.26
C ARG A 878 -35.40 10.24 -11.32
N PHE A 879 -35.04 10.23 -10.03
CA PHE A 879 -35.71 9.37 -9.05
C PHE A 879 -37.12 9.83 -8.67
N ARG A 880 -37.42 11.13 -8.75
CA ARG A 880 -38.75 11.68 -8.43
C ARG A 880 -39.88 11.27 -9.39
N LYS A 881 -39.55 10.67 -10.54
CA LYS A 881 -40.52 10.21 -11.54
C LYS A 881 -41.28 8.94 -11.11
N PHE A 882 -40.74 8.20 -10.15
CA PHE A 882 -41.30 6.99 -9.57
C PHE A 882 -41.91 7.30 -8.19
#